data_AF-A0A103XK62-F1
#
_entry.id   AF-A0A103XK62-F1
#
_cell.length_a   1.000
_cell.length_b   1.000
_cell.length_c   1.000
_cell.angle_alpha   90.00
_cell.angle_beta   90.00
_cell.angle_gamma   90.00
#
_symmetry.space_group_name_H-M   'P 1'
#
loop_
_entity.id
_entity.type
_entity.pdbx_description
1 polymer ?
#
loop_
_entity_poly.entity_id
_entity_poly.type
_entity_poly.pdbx_seq_one_letter_code
_entity_poly.pdbx_strand_id
1 'polypeptide(L)'
;MWKLKIAEGGSPWLRTTNDHVGRQIWEFDPKLGSLDELADIEKVRQAFHDNRFEKKHSSDLLMRSQFAKENSLSVFPPKVNIKDAEDITEDKVTNVLRRAIGYHSTLQADDGHWPGDYGGPMFLLPGLNRDGGWGLHIEGHSTMFGSALNYVTLRLLGEGANDGEGAMEKGRKWILDHGGATSITSWGKFWLSVLGAFEWSGNNPMPPEMWILPYFLPVHPGRMWCHCRMVYLPMSYLYGKRFVGPITSTVLALRKELFTVPYHDIDWNDARNLCAKEHTASDLRPKPKALGLIMPYPTLIPQEDLYYPHPLIQDILWATLDKFVEPILMRWPGKKLREKALCTVMEHIHYEDDNTRYICIGPVNKVLNMLCCWAEDPNSEAFKLHLPRIHDYLWLAEDGMKMQGYNGSQLWDTAFAIQAIISTNLIEEFGPTLKKGHMFIKKTQAVLMLSKLPSEIVDEPLDAKRLYDAVNVILSLQNANGSFATYELTRSYSWLELVNPAETFGDIVIDYPYVECTSAAIQALVAFKRLYPGHRREEVQRCIDKSASFIEKIQASDGSWYGSWAVCFTYGTWFGVKGLVAAGRNFSNCSSIRKACNFLLSKQLASGGWGESYLSCQNKVYTNLEGNRSHVEIMGVFNRNCMITYAAYRNIFPIWALGEYRCRVLQAPC
;
A
#
# COMPACT_ATOMS: atom_id res chain seq x y z
N MET A 1 -1.31 9.65 -28.24
CA MET A 1 -0.61 9.91 -26.96
C MET A 1 -1.52 9.55 -25.79
N TRP A 2 -0.96 9.07 -24.67
CA TRP A 2 -1.71 8.88 -23.42
C TRP A 2 -1.90 10.22 -22.70
N LYS A 3 -3.11 10.51 -22.24
CA LYS A 3 -3.46 11.72 -21.50
C LYS A 3 -4.03 11.36 -20.13
N LEU A 4 -3.60 12.07 -19.09
CA LEU A 4 -4.19 11.99 -17.76
C LEU A 4 -5.48 12.83 -17.73
N LYS A 5 -6.59 12.21 -17.34
CA LYS A 5 -7.88 12.88 -17.11
C LYS A 5 -8.17 12.97 -15.62
N ILE A 6 -8.61 14.15 -15.18
CA ILE A 6 -8.92 14.45 -13.79
C ILE A 6 -10.41 14.78 -13.67
N ALA A 7 -11.08 14.22 -12.66
CA ALA A 7 -12.49 14.47 -12.35
C ALA A 7 -13.48 14.25 -13.53
N GLU A 8 -13.10 13.42 -14.50
CA GLU A 8 -13.91 13.10 -15.68
C GLU A 8 -14.50 11.68 -15.60
N GLY A 9 -15.63 11.46 -16.29
CA GLY A 9 -16.30 10.17 -16.46
C GLY A 9 -17.50 10.27 -17.40
N GLY A 10 -17.63 9.36 -18.37
CA GLY A 10 -18.67 9.42 -19.42
C GLY A 10 -19.43 8.11 -19.68
N SER A 11 -19.34 7.13 -18.78
CA SER A 11 -19.99 5.83 -18.96
C SER A 11 -21.36 5.79 -18.28
N PRO A 12 -22.42 5.23 -18.93
CA PRO A 12 -23.71 5.01 -18.29
C PRO A 12 -23.65 4.06 -17.09
N TRP A 13 -22.55 3.30 -16.97
CA TRP A 13 -22.28 2.36 -15.89
C TRP A 13 -21.36 2.94 -14.80
N LEU A 14 -20.99 4.21 -14.88
CA LEU A 14 -20.14 4.84 -13.88
C LEU A 14 -21.00 5.71 -12.95
N ARG A 15 -21.04 5.35 -11.66
CA ARG A 15 -21.81 6.08 -10.63
C ARG A 15 -20.88 6.80 -9.67
N THR A 16 -21.16 8.05 -9.34
CA THR A 16 -20.39 8.83 -8.36
C THR A 16 -21.31 9.60 -7.42
N THR A 17 -20.81 9.94 -6.23
CA THR A 17 -21.50 10.78 -5.23
C THR A 17 -20.87 12.17 -5.10
N ASN A 18 -19.77 12.43 -5.82
CA ASN A 18 -18.97 13.66 -5.69
C ASN A 18 -18.55 14.22 -7.07
N ASP A 19 -19.30 13.94 -8.12
CA ASP A 19 -19.03 14.39 -9.49
C ASP A 19 -17.60 14.06 -9.95
N HIS A 20 -17.15 12.85 -9.62
CA HIS A 20 -15.84 12.28 -9.96
C HIS A 20 -14.62 13.01 -9.37
N VAL A 21 -14.79 13.96 -8.46
CA VAL A 21 -13.68 14.67 -7.83
C VAL A 21 -12.68 13.69 -7.20
N GLY A 22 -11.40 13.86 -7.52
CA GLY A 22 -10.29 12.98 -7.14
C GLY A 22 -10.06 11.79 -8.06
N ARG A 23 -10.94 11.54 -9.04
CA ARG A 23 -10.74 10.48 -10.02
C ARG A 23 -9.62 10.87 -10.98
N GLN A 24 -8.68 9.95 -11.17
CA GLN A 24 -7.51 10.10 -12.04
C GLN A 24 -7.41 8.88 -12.95
N ILE A 25 -7.53 9.05 -14.27
CA ILE A 25 -7.44 7.94 -15.23
C ILE A 25 -6.59 8.30 -16.44
N TRP A 26 -5.94 7.30 -17.03
CA TRP A 26 -5.19 7.45 -18.27
C TRP A 26 -6.02 6.99 -19.46
N GLU A 27 -6.11 7.84 -20.48
CA GLU A 27 -6.82 7.54 -21.74
C GLU A 27 -5.86 7.69 -22.93
N PHE A 28 -5.89 6.74 -23.85
CA PHE A 28 -5.10 6.83 -25.08
C PHE A 28 -5.91 7.52 -26.19
N ASP A 29 -5.37 8.61 -26.72
CA ASP A 29 -5.93 9.27 -27.91
C ASP A 29 -4.91 9.24 -29.05
N PRO A 30 -5.16 8.52 -30.17
CA PRO A 30 -4.24 8.45 -31.30
C PRO A 30 -4.07 9.78 -32.03
N LYS A 31 -4.95 10.76 -31.83
CA LYS A 31 -4.91 12.08 -32.47
C LYS A 31 -4.13 13.12 -31.66
N LEU A 32 -3.79 12.82 -30.42
CA LEU A 32 -3.01 13.70 -29.55
C LEU A 32 -1.51 13.37 -29.60
N GLY A 33 -0.68 14.40 -29.41
CA GLY A 33 0.78 14.34 -29.34
C GLY A 33 1.45 14.87 -30.61
N SER A 34 2.23 15.94 -30.50
CA SER A 34 3.15 16.33 -31.58
C SER A 34 4.27 15.30 -31.74
N LEU A 35 4.97 15.31 -32.88
CA LEU A 35 6.12 14.42 -33.10
C LEU A 35 7.19 14.58 -32.01
N ASP A 36 7.44 15.82 -31.58
CA ASP A 36 8.41 16.12 -30.52
C ASP A 36 7.93 15.57 -29.16
N GLU A 37 6.64 15.70 -28.84
CA GLU A 37 6.07 15.18 -27.58
C GLU A 37 6.16 13.65 -27.51
N LEU A 38 5.88 12.97 -28.62
CA LEU A 38 5.98 11.52 -28.71
C LEU A 38 7.45 11.07 -28.60
N ALA A 39 8.38 11.80 -29.23
CA ALA A 39 9.80 11.53 -29.13
C ALA A 39 10.34 11.73 -27.70
N ASP A 40 9.87 12.76 -26.99
CA ASP A 40 10.23 13.01 -25.59
C ASP A 40 9.71 11.89 -24.66
N ILE A 41 8.47 11.43 -24.87
CA ILE A 41 7.92 10.29 -24.11
C ILE A 41 8.77 9.04 -24.35
N GLU A 42 9.14 8.76 -25.59
CA GLU A 42 9.94 7.58 -25.93
C GLU A 42 11.36 7.68 -25.35
N LYS A 43 11.97 8.87 -25.39
CA LYS A 43 13.25 9.12 -24.74
C LYS A 43 13.21 8.84 -23.24
N VAL A 44 12.14 9.27 -22.58
CA VAL A 44 11.94 9.03 -21.14
C VAL A 44 11.77 7.53 -20.84
N ARG A 45 11.02 6.80 -21.68
CA ARG A 45 10.86 5.34 -21.56
C ARG A 45 12.15 4.59 -21.79
N GLN A 46 12.90 4.93 -22.84
CA GLN A 46 14.20 4.34 -23.14
C GLN A 46 15.18 4.61 -21.98
N ALA A 47 15.21 5.83 -21.46
CA ALA A 47 16.05 6.17 -20.32
C ALA A 47 15.68 5.35 -19.08
N PHE A 48 14.40 5.12 -18.82
CA PHE A 48 13.99 4.21 -17.74
C PHE A 48 14.46 2.78 -18.02
N HIS A 49 14.17 2.26 -19.22
CA HIS A 49 14.56 0.91 -19.61
C HIS A 49 16.07 0.68 -19.40
N ASP A 50 16.92 1.59 -19.86
CA ASP A 50 18.37 1.44 -19.76
C ASP A 50 18.87 1.46 -18.31
N ASN A 51 18.14 2.12 -17.40
CA ASN A 51 18.52 2.28 -15.99
C ASN A 51 17.66 1.43 -15.02
N ARG A 52 16.74 0.59 -15.53
CA ARG A 52 15.67 -0.09 -14.75
C ARG A 52 16.16 -0.95 -13.58
N PHE A 53 17.41 -1.41 -13.66
CA PHE A 53 18.02 -2.23 -12.60
C PHE A 53 18.75 -1.43 -11.52
N GLU A 54 18.97 -0.14 -11.75
CA GLU A 54 19.55 0.81 -10.78
C GLU A 54 18.46 1.71 -10.20
N LYS A 55 17.48 2.09 -11.02
CA LYS A 55 16.33 2.88 -10.64
C LYS A 55 15.05 2.08 -10.89
N LYS A 56 14.54 1.46 -9.83
CA LYS A 56 13.32 0.63 -9.91
C LYS A 56 12.03 1.43 -9.78
N HIS A 57 12.12 2.68 -9.31
CA HIS A 57 10.99 3.57 -9.10
C HIS A 57 10.69 4.45 -10.31
N SER A 58 9.40 4.53 -10.67
CA SER A 58 8.92 5.60 -11.53
C SER A 58 9.05 6.97 -10.84
N SER A 59 9.14 8.02 -11.64
CA SER A 59 9.24 9.41 -11.21
C SER A 59 8.08 10.26 -11.73
N ASP A 60 7.00 9.61 -12.19
CA ASP A 60 5.81 10.24 -12.78
C ASP A 60 6.12 11.19 -13.93
N LEU A 61 7.12 10.88 -14.77
CA LEU A 61 7.64 11.84 -15.74
C LEU A 61 6.63 12.21 -16.82
N LEU A 62 5.72 11.29 -17.17
CA LEU A 62 4.65 11.53 -18.13
C LEU A 62 3.63 12.55 -17.57
N MET A 63 3.14 12.33 -16.34
CA MET A 63 2.21 13.26 -15.68
C MET A 63 2.86 14.63 -15.46
N ARG A 64 4.10 14.66 -14.97
CA ARG A 64 4.86 15.90 -14.73
C ARG A 64 5.04 16.71 -16.01
N SER A 65 5.33 16.05 -17.13
CA SER A 65 5.48 16.73 -18.42
C SER A 65 4.17 17.35 -18.93
N GLN A 66 3.02 16.69 -18.69
CA GLN A 66 1.71 17.25 -19.02
C GLN A 66 1.38 18.45 -18.13
N PHE A 67 1.55 18.30 -16.82
CA PHE A 67 1.22 19.34 -15.85
C PHE A 67 2.17 20.55 -15.94
N ALA A 68 3.44 20.35 -16.31
CA ALA A 68 4.36 21.45 -16.56
C ALA A 68 3.91 22.38 -17.71
N LYS A 69 3.16 21.85 -18.69
CA LYS A 69 2.57 22.63 -19.78
C LYS A 69 1.30 23.34 -19.35
N GLU A 70 0.44 22.65 -18.61
CA GLU A 70 -0.86 23.17 -18.15
C GLU A 70 -0.72 24.22 -17.03
N ASN A 71 0.20 23.98 -16.10
CA ASN A 71 0.44 24.80 -14.90
C ASN A 71 1.79 25.53 -14.98
N SER A 72 2.05 26.25 -16.07
CA SER A 72 3.32 26.97 -16.25
C SER A 72 3.53 28.03 -15.16
N LEU A 73 4.71 28.00 -14.52
CA LEU A 73 5.15 29.07 -13.62
C LEU A 73 5.91 30.13 -14.41
N SER A 74 5.64 31.40 -14.12
CA SER A 74 6.28 32.52 -14.79
C SER A 74 7.75 32.70 -14.39
N VAL A 75 8.11 32.51 -13.11
CA VAL A 75 9.50 32.67 -12.63
C VAL A 75 9.78 31.80 -11.41
N PHE A 76 10.83 30.96 -11.46
CA PHE A 76 11.40 30.34 -10.27
C PHE A 76 12.47 31.26 -9.65
N PRO A 77 12.48 31.42 -8.31
CA PRO A 77 13.60 32.08 -7.63
C PRO A 77 14.96 31.42 -7.96
N PRO A 78 16.09 32.15 -7.91
CA PRO A 78 17.40 31.63 -8.28
C PRO A 78 17.85 30.47 -7.39
N LYS A 79 18.69 29.58 -7.92
CA LYS A 79 19.19 28.41 -7.18
C LYS A 79 20.04 28.87 -6.01
N VAL A 80 19.73 28.37 -4.82
CA VAL A 80 20.51 28.61 -3.62
C VAL A 80 21.66 27.62 -3.55
N ASN A 81 22.88 28.12 -3.35
CA ASN A 81 24.06 27.32 -3.05
C ASN A 81 24.43 27.56 -1.58
N ILE A 82 24.69 26.48 -0.85
CA ILE A 82 25.09 26.49 0.56
C ILE A 82 26.51 25.92 0.63
N LYS A 83 27.43 26.63 1.31
CA LYS A 83 28.82 26.19 1.48
C LYS A 83 29.00 25.34 2.73
N ASP A 84 28.49 25.81 3.86
CA ASP A 84 28.58 25.20 5.19
C ASP A 84 27.32 25.52 6.02
N ALA A 85 27.28 25.08 7.27
CA ALA A 85 26.10 25.23 8.14
C ALA A 85 25.89 26.70 8.57
N GLU A 86 26.96 27.46 8.72
CA GLU A 86 26.95 28.89 9.07
C GLU A 86 26.37 29.76 7.95
N ASP A 87 26.48 29.30 6.70
CA ASP A 87 25.94 29.94 5.51
C ASP A 87 24.40 29.80 5.38
N ILE A 88 23.73 29.06 6.28
CA ILE A 88 22.27 28.85 6.29
C ILE A 88 21.57 30.04 6.96
N THR A 89 20.86 30.83 6.14
CA THR A 89 20.06 31.98 6.61
C THR A 89 18.57 31.78 6.35
N GLU A 90 17.72 32.56 7.04
CA GLU A 90 16.27 32.54 6.82
C GLU A 90 15.92 32.81 5.35
N ASP A 91 16.56 33.80 4.72
CA ASP A 91 16.28 34.16 3.32
C ASP A 91 16.59 33.01 2.36
N LYS A 92 17.69 32.30 2.59
CA LYS A 92 18.06 31.13 1.77
C LYS A 92 17.08 29.99 1.92
N VAL A 93 16.69 29.66 3.16
CA VAL A 93 15.68 28.63 3.41
C VAL A 93 14.34 29.04 2.81
N THR A 94 13.95 30.31 2.95
CA THR A 94 12.71 30.87 2.37
C THR A 94 12.73 30.78 0.83
N ASN A 95 13.86 31.09 0.20
CA ASN A 95 14.02 30.94 -1.25
C ASN A 95 13.90 29.47 -1.70
N VAL A 96 14.54 28.54 -0.99
CA VAL A 96 14.38 27.09 -1.25
C VAL A 96 12.92 26.66 -1.09
N LEU A 97 12.24 27.11 -0.04
CA LEU A 97 10.82 26.84 0.21
C LEU A 97 9.94 27.38 -0.93
N ARG A 98 10.15 28.62 -1.39
CA ARG A 98 9.40 29.19 -2.52
C ARG A 98 9.59 28.38 -3.80
N ARG A 99 10.82 27.92 -4.08
CA ARG A 99 11.09 27.04 -5.22
C ARG A 99 10.39 25.70 -5.08
N ALA A 100 10.45 25.09 -3.91
CA ALA A 100 9.87 23.77 -3.65
C ALA A 100 8.34 23.80 -3.68
N ILE A 101 7.71 24.77 -3.00
CA ILE A 101 6.25 24.93 -3.01
C ILE A 101 5.79 25.32 -4.40
N GLY A 102 6.45 26.27 -5.07
CA GLY A 102 6.13 26.63 -6.46
C GLY A 102 6.13 25.42 -7.37
N TYR A 103 7.21 24.62 -7.36
CA TYR A 103 7.28 23.39 -8.13
C TYR A 103 6.17 22.41 -7.75
N HIS A 104 5.90 22.22 -6.46
CA HIS A 104 4.84 21.31 -6.04
C HIS A 104 3.45 21.78 -6.45
N SER A 105 3.19 23.10 -6.45
CA SER A 105 1.95 23.71 -6.92
C SER A 105 1.69 23.46 -8.40
N THR A 106 2.72 23.33 -9.25
CA THR A 106 2.52 22.97 -10.66
C THR A 106 2.06 21.54 -10.85
N LEU A 107 2.25 20.69 -9.83
CA LEU A 107 1.79 19.30 -9.84
C LEU A 107 0.36 19.14 -9.32
N GLN A 108 -0.31 20.23 -8.93
CA GLN A 108 -1.69 20.20 -8.45
C GLN A 108 -2.66 20.11 -9.63
N ALA A 109 -3.62 19.19 -9.55
CA ALA A 109 -4.69 19.08 -10.52
C ALA A 109 -5.72 20.22 -10.37
N ASP A 110 -6.56 20.39 -11.38
CA ASP A 110 -7.56 21.45 -11.47
C ASP A 110 -8.68 21.31 -10.43
N ASP A 111 -9.09 20.09 -10.10
CA ASP A 111 -10.05 19.79 -9.02
C ASP A 111 -9.45 19.93 -7.61
N GLY A 112 -8.15 20.19 -7.52
CA GLY A 112 -7.41 20.61 -6.33
C GLY A 112 -6.59 19.54 -5.62
N HIS A 113 -6.64 18.28 -6.05
CA HIS A 113 -5.79 17.24 -5.47
C HIS A 113 -4.41 17.13 -6.14
N TRP A 114 -3.51 16.35 -5.54
CA TRP A 114 -2.24 15.95 -6.16
C TRP A 114 -2.31 14.50 -6.63
N PRO A 115 -2.31 14.23 -7.95
CA PRO A 115 -2.28 12.89 -8.48
C PRO A 115 -0.86 12.30 -8.38
N GLY A 116 -0.73 10.97 -8.46
CA GLY A 116 0.58 10.32 -8.40
C GLY A 116 0.57 8.79 -8.46
N ASP A 117 1.73 8.22 -8.79
CA ASP A 117 1.99 6.79 -8.68
C ASP A 117 1.83 6.30 -7.23
N TYR A 118 1.01 5.27 -7.09
CA TYR A 118 0.71 4.56 -5.86
C TYR A 118 0.79 3.04 -6.05
N GLY A 119 1.61 2.59 -7.00
CA GLY A 119 1.95 1.18 -7.24
C GLY A 119 3.10 0.70 -6.34
N GLY A 120 3.81 -0.34 -6.76
CA GLY A 120 4.91 -0.95 -6.01
C GLY A 120 4.76 -2.45 -5.81
N PRO A 121 3.61 -2.95 -5.33
CA PRO A 121 3.32 -4.38 -5.29
C PRO A 121 3.28 -5.00 -6.70
N MET A 122 4.01 -6.09 -6.91
CA MET A 122 4.20 -6.71 -8.24
C MET A 122 3.28 -7.92 -8.50
N PHE A 123 2.35 -8.22 -7.60
CA PHE A 123 1.20 -9.09 -7.91
C PHE A 123 0.05 -8.32 -8.59
N LEU A 124 0.31 -7.08 -9.01
CA LEU A 124 -0.65 -6.20 -9.67
C LEU A 124 -0.28 -5.96 -11.15
N LEU A 125 1.00 -5.72 -11.50
CA LEU A 125 1.57 -5.71 -12.87
C LEU A 125 3.13 -5.82 -12.83
N PRO A 126 3.82 -6.22 -13.93
CA PRO A 126 5.20 -6.75 -13.90
C PRO A 126 6.35 -5.73 -13.88
N GLY A 127 7.46 -6.10 -13.22
CA GLY A 127 8.81 -5.55 -13.36
C GLY A 127 9.91 -6.63 -13.19
N LEU A 128 10.64 -6.96 -14.26
CA LEU A 128 11.59 -8.09 -14.31
C LEU A 128 12.92 -7.78 -13.60
N ASN A 129 13.39 -8.69 -12.74
CA ASN A 129 14.69 -8.62 -12.08
C ASN A 129 15.84 -9.14 -12.97
N ARG A 130 17.09 -8.82 -12.61
CA ARG A 130 18.29 -9.24 -13.37
C ARG A 130 18.44 -10.75 -13.50
N ASP A 131 17.95 -11.50 -12.51
CA ASP A 131 17.99 -12.97 -12.48
C ASP A 131 16.90 -13.62 -13.34
N GLY A 132 16.00 -12.83 -13.94
CA GLY A 132 14.92 -13.31 -14.78
C GLY A 132 13.59 -13.52 -14.06
N GLY A 133 13.54 -13.37 -12.73
CA GLY A 133 12.28 -13.51 -11.97
C GLY A 133 11.61 -12.17 -11.66
N TRP A 134 10.55 -12.23 -10.85
CA TRP A 134 9.83 -11.10 -10.30
C TRP A 134 9.63 -11.29 -8.79
N GLY A 135 9.83 -10.23 -8.02
CA GLY A 135 9.56 -10.18 -6.58
C GLY A 135 8.11 -9.90 -6.19
N LEU A 136 7.88 -9.77 -4.89
CA LEU A 136 6.58 -9.37 -4.32
C LEU A 136 6.28 -7.88 -4.55
N HIS A 137 7.32 -7.06 -4.61
CA HIS A 137 7.28 -5.62 -4.85
C HIS A 137 8.53 -5.18 -5.62
N ILE A 138 8.52 -3.98 -6.21
CA ILE A 138 9.59 -3.51 -7.11
C ILE A 138 11.00 -3.53 -6.49
N GLU A 139 11.13 -3.26 -5.19
CA GLU A 139 12.43 -3.35 -4.50
C GLU A 139 12.90 -4.77 -4.14
N GLY A 140 12.00 -5.75 -4.19
CA GLY A 140 12.25 -7.11 -3.73
C GLY A 140 13.04 -7.94 -4.73
N HIS A 141 13.74 -8.95 -4.22
CA HIS A 141 14.31 -10.02 -5.04
C HIS A 141 13.21 -10.93 -5.60
N SER A 142 13.58 -11.80 -6.53
CA SER A 142 12.62 -12.67 -7.22
C SER A 142 12.02 -13.74 -6.30
N THR A 143 10.74 -14.03 -6.53
CA THR A 143 9.92 -14.92 -5.72
C THR A 143 9.09 -15.85 -6.61
N MET A 144 8.68 -17.02 -6.13
CA MET A 144 7.77 -17.89 -6.89
C MET A 144 6.42 -17.20 -7.09
N PHE A 145 5.91 -16.51 -6.06
CA PHE A 145 4.64 -15.76 -6.17
C PHE A 145 4.71 -14.67 -7.24
N GLY A 146 5.71 -13.78 -7.17
CA GLY A 146 5.90 -12.73 -8.15
C GLY A 146 6.19 -13.28 -9.55
N SER A 147 7.11 -14.24 -9.68
CA SER A 147 7.56 -14.74 -10.99
C SER A 147 6.46 -15.51 -11.72
N ALA A 148 5.78 -16.43 -11.05
CA ALA A 148 4.73 -17.22 -11.68
C ALA A 148 3.54 -16.35 -12.11
N LEU A 149 3.07 -15.42 -11.25
CA LEU A 149 1.91 -14.58 -11.60
C LEU A 149 2.25 -13.56 -12.70
N ASN A 150 3.45 -12.99 -12.71
CA ASN A 150 3.85 -12.07 -13.78
C ASN A 150 4.09 -12.79 -15.10
N TYR A 151 4.70 -13.98 -15.08
CA TYR A 151 4.82 -14.82 -16.26
C TYR A 151 3.44 -15.14 -16.85
N VAL A 152 2.50 -15.62 -16.02
CA VAL A 152 1.12 -15.90 -16.43
C VAL A 152 0.44 -14.65 -16.99
N THR A 153 0.60 -13.50 -16.33
CA THR A 153 0.03 -12.23 -16.79
C THR A 153 0.52 -11.87 -18.19
N LEU A 154 1.83 -11.97 -18.45
CA LEU A 154 2.40 -11.70 -19.78
C LEU A 154 1.86 -12.68 -20.84
N ARG A 155 1.76 -13.98 -20.50
CA ARG A 155 1.16 -14.99 -21.40
C ARG A 155 -0.31 -14.68 -21.73
N LEU A 156 -1.08 -14.17 -20.76
CA LEU A 156 -2.47 -13.75 -20.96
C LEU A 156 -2.60 -12.46 -21.78
N LEU A 157 -1.61 -11.55 -21.68
CA LEU A 157 -1.54 -10.33 -22.49
C LEU A 157 -1.09 -10.59 -23.93
N GLY A 158 -0.65 -11.81 -24.25
CA GLY A 158 -0.33 -12.25 -25.60
C GLY A 158 1.15 -12.55 -25.86
N GLU A 159 2.02 -12.33 -24.87
CA GLU A 159 3.45 -12.64 -25.01
C GLU A 159 3.67 -14.14 -25.20
N GLY A 160 4.57 -14.49 -26.11
CA GLY A 160 4.92 -15.88 -26.40
C GLY A 160 5.63 -16.58 -25.24
N ALA A 161 5.65 -17.91 -25.26
CA ALA A 161 6.50 -18.68 -24.36
C ALA A 161 8.00 -18.42 -24.64
N ASN A 162 8.30 -18.09 -25.90
CA ASN A 162 9.58 -17.58 -26.35
C ASN A 162 9.29 -16.23 -27.02
N ASP A 163 9.68 -15.14 -26.38
CA ASP A 163 9.39 -13.78 -26.85
C ASP A 163 10.42 -13.29 -27.89
N GLY A 164 11.52 -14.03 -28.07
CA GLY A 164 12.63 -13.66 -28.96
C GLY A 164 13.62 -12.67 -28.34
N GLU A 165 13.31 -12.12 -27.17
CA GLU A 165 14.15 -11.20 -26.38
C GLU A 165 14.76 -11.88 -25.14
N GLY A 166 14.27 -13.08 -24.80
CA GLY A 166 14.77 -13.95 -23.74
C GLY A 166 14.19 -13.67 -22.35
N ALA A 167 13.25 -12.72 -22.20
CA ALA A 167 12.69 -12.38 -20.89
C ALA A 167 11.73 -13.48 -20.39
N MET A 168 10.84 -13.95 -21.27
CA MET A 168 9.91 -15.04 -20.97
C MET A 168 10.66 -16.36 -20.73
N GLU A 169 11.72 -16.65 -21.47
CA GLU A 169 12.54 -17.84 -21.29
C GLU A 169 13.26 -17.81 -19.94
N LYS A 170 13.83 -16.67 -19.56
CA LYS A 170 14.47 -16.47 -18.24
C LYS A 170 13.46 -16.61 -17.12
N GLY A 171 12.28 -16.00 -17.25
CA GLY A 171 11.19 -16.11 -16.28
C GLY A 171 10.73 -17.55 -16.07
N ARG A 172 10.45 -18.27 -17.16
CA ARG A 172 10.09 -19.69 -17.09
C ARG A 172 11.22 -20.53 -16.49
N LYS A 173 12.47 -20.30 -16.90
CA LYS A 173 13.63 -21.00 -16.36
C LYS A 173 13.75 -20.76 -14.85
N TRP A 174 13.63 -19.51 -14.40
CA TRP A 174 13.66 -19.16 -12.99
C TRP A 174 12.57 -19.92 -12.21
N ILE A 175 11.33 -19.93 -12.71
CA ILE A 175 10.21 -20.67 -12.08
C ILE A 175 10.54 -22.16 -11.95
N LEU A 176 11.03 -22.80 -13.01
CA LEU A 176 11.31 -24.24 -13.00
C LEU A 176 12.51 -24.60 -12.13
N ASP A 177 13.56 -23.78 -12.14
CA ASP A 177 14.78 -24.00 -11.34
C ASP A 177 14.51 -23.89 -9.82
N HIS A 178 13.46 -23.15 -9.41
CA HIS A 178 13.08 -22.95 -8.01
C HIS A 178 11.86 -23.80 -7.59
N GLY A 179 11.65 -24.95 -8.23
CA GLY A 179 10.66 -25.95 -7.83
C GLY A 179 9.30 -25.86 -8.52
N GLY A 180 9.09 -24.87 -9.40
CA GLY A 180 7.86 -24.70 -10.16
C GLY A 180 6.67 -24.17 -9.36
N ALA A 181 5.56 -23.92 -10.05
CA ALA A 181 4.38 -23.29 -9.49
C ALA A 181 3.64 -24.14 -8.44
N THR A 182 4.01 -25.40 -8.20
CA THR A 182 3.53 -26.18 -7.02
C THR A 182 3.93 -25.53 -5.70
N SER A 183 5.05 -24.80 -5.68
CA SER A 183 5.59 -24.12 -4.51
C SER A 183 5.14 -22.66 -4.39
N ILE A 184 4.21 -22.21 -5.24
CA ILE A 184 3.65 -20.85 -5.13
C ILE A 184 2.86 -20.69 -3.83
N THR A 185 2.76 -19.48 -3.29
CA THR A 185 2.02 -19.19 -2.06
C THR A 185 0.50 -19.35 -2.22
N SER A 186 -0.25 -19.41 -1.12
CA SER A 186 -1.68 -19.70 -1.07
C SER A 186 -2.54 -18.78 -1.96
N TRP A 187 -2.23 -17.49 -2.01
CA TRP A 187 -2.89 -16.54 -2.92
C TRP A 187 -2.57 -16.83 -4.39
N GLY A 188 -1.36 -17.27 -4.68
CA GLY A 188 -0.95 -17.68 -6.03
C GLY A 188 -1.66 -18.96 -6.47
N LYS A 189 -1.75 -19.97 -5.59
CA LYS A 189 -2.50 -21.20 -5.84
C LYS A 189 -3.96 -20.89 -6.16
N PHE A 190 -4.56 -19.99 -5.37
CA PHE A 190 -5.93 -19.54 -5.60
C PHE A 190 -6.10 -18.94 -7.00
N TRP A 191 -5.27 -17.97 -7.39
CA TRP A 191 -5.37 -17.32 -8.70
C TRP A 191 -5.16 -18.30 -9.86
N LEU A 192 -4.17 -19.19 -9.77
CA LEU A 192 -3.94 -20.22 -10.77
C LEU A 192 -5.10 -21.23 -10.83
N SER A 193 -5.77 -21.50 -9.71
CA SER A 193 -6.94 -22.40 -9.66
C SER A 193 -8.17 -21.77 -10.31
N VAL A 194 -8.42 -20.49 -10.03
CA VAL A 194 -9.46 -19.69 -10.69
C VAL A 194 -9.23 -19.65 -12.21
N LEU A 195 -7.98 -19.50 -12.66
CA LEU A 195 -7.61 -19.52 -14.08
C LEU A 195 -7.77 -20.90 -14.71
N GLY A 196 -7.67 -21.98 -13.91
CA GLY A 196 -7.66 -23.37 -14.38
C GLY A 196 -6.25 -23.89 -14.73
N ALA A 197 -5.19 -23.25 -14.25
CA ALA A 197 -3.81 -23.71 -14.38
C ALA A 197 -3.29 -24.49 -13.15
N PHE A 198 -4.12 -24.67 -12.11
CA PHE A 198 -3.81 -25.38 -10.87
C PHE A 198 -5.08 -26.05 -10.33
N GLU A 199 -4.99 -27.21 -9.67
CA GLU A 199 -6.19 -27.89 -9.14
C GLU A 199 -6.63 -27.34 -7.78
N TRP A 200 -7.93 -27.15 -7.60
CA TRP A 200 -8.51 -26.69 -6.32
C TRP A 200 -8.16 -27.59 -5.13
N SER A 201 -7.90 -28.89 -5.35
CA SER A 201 -7.46 -29.82 -4.32
C SER A 201 -6.12 -29.44 -3.69
N GLY A 202 -5.25 -28.73 -4.42
CA GLY A 202 -3.99 -28.23 -3.91
C GLY A 202 -4.08 -26.87 -3.21
N ASN A 203 -5.28 -26.42 -2.84
CA ASN A 203 -5.47 -25.23 -2.00
C ASN A 203 -5.85 -25.62 -0.58
N ASN A 204 -5.41 -24.82 0.40
CA ASN A 204 -5.96 -24.92 1.75
C ASN A 204 -7.44 -24.50 1.75
N PRO A 205 -8.29 -25.12 2.59
CA PRO A 205 -9.72 -24.80 2.60
C PRO A 205 -10.02 -23.33 2.92
N MET A 206 -10.89 -22.72 2.12
CA MET A 206 -11.45 -21.37 2.33
C MET A 206 -12.98 -21.46 2.48
N PRO A 207 -13.48 -22.05 3.58
CA PRO A 207 -14.89 -22.41 3.70
C PRO A 207 -15.81 -21.17 3.76
N PRO A 208 -16.77 -21.02 2.83
CA PRO A 208 -17.75 -19.93 2.90
C PRO A 208 -18.63 -20.01 4.15
N GLU A 209 -18.74 -21.18 4.79
CA GLU A 209 -19.55 -21.39 5.99
C GLU A 209 -19.08 -20.57 7.20
N MET A 210 -17.84 -20.06 7.19
CA MET A 210 -17.35 -19.13 8.21
C MET A 210 -18.19 -17.85 8.31
N TRP A 211 -18.82 -17.43 7.21
CA TRP A 211 -19.60 -16.20 7.12
C TRP A 211 -21.00 -16.28 7.72
N ILE A 212 -21.47 -17.49 8.06
CA ILE A 212 -22.77 -17.71 8.71
C ILE A 212 -22.64 -18.14 10.17
N LEU A 213 -21.42 -18.10 10.71
CA LEU A 213 -21.17 -18.32 12.12
C LEU A 213 -21.86 -17.25 13.00
N PRO A 214 -22.22 -17.55 14.25
CA PRO A 214 -22.66 -16.52 15.18
C PRO A 214 -21.57 -15.47 15.44
N TYR A 215 -21.93 -14.18 15.36
CA TYR A 215 -20.98 -13.05 15.49
C TYR A 215 -20.19 -13.02 16.81
N PHE A 216 -20.73 -13.58 17.90
CA PHE A 216 -20.03 -13.60 19.18
C PHE A 216 -18.76 -14.47 19.17
N LEU A 217 -18.60 -15.37 18.19
CA LEU A 217 -17.41 -16.20 18.06
C LEU A 217 -16.17 -15.34 17.67
N PRO A 218 -15.02 -15.50 18.35
CA PRO A 218 -13.82 -14.70 18.06
C PRO A 218 -13.31 -14.83 16.61
N VAL A 219 -13.52 -16.00 16.00
CA VAL A 219 -13.08 -16.34 14.63
C VAL A 219 -14.04 -15.86 13.54
N HIS A 220 -15.14 -15.20 13.90
CA HIS A 220 -16.12 -14.72 12.92
C HIS A 220 -15.47 -13.69 11.97
N PRO A 221 -15.55 -13.86 10.63
CA PRO A 221 -14.86 -12.97 9.66
C PRO A 221 -15.20 -11.48 9.81
N GLY A 222 -16.42 -11.13 10.22
CA GLY A 222 -16.82 -9.75 10.53
C GLY A 222 -16.06 -9.08 11.70
N ARG A 223 -15.21 -9.82 12.42
CA ARG A 223 -14.31 -9.31 13.46
C ARG A 223 -12.84 -9.23 13.02
N MET A 224 -12.53 -9.71 11.83
CA MET A 224 -11.20 -9.63 11.23
C MET A 224 -10.96 -8.26 10.61
N TRP A 225 -9.70 -7.92 10.33
CA TRP A 225 -9.32 -6.70 9.62
C TRP A 225 -10.07 -6.58 8.29
N CYS A 226 -10.47 -5.35 7.93
CA CYS A 226 -11.28 -5.08 6.73
C CYS A 226 -10.63 -5.58 5.45
N HIS A 227 -9.34 -5.30 5.23
CA HIS A 227 -8.62 -5.78 4.04
C HIS A 227 -8.58 -7.31 3.97
N CYS A 228 -8.26 -7.97 5.08
CA CYS A 228 -8.25 -9.44 5.14
C CYS A 228 -9.63 -10.01 4.80
N ARG A 229 -10.69 -9.59 5.50
CA ARG A 229 -12.02 -10.17 5.27
C ARG A 229 -12.58 -9.82 3.89
N MET A 230 -12.30 -8.64 3.34
CA MET A 230 -12.81 -8.24 2.01
C MET A 230 -12.07 -8.93 0.86
N VAL A 231 -10.85 -9.44 1.08
CA VAL A 231 -10.19 -10.33 0.13
C VAL A 231 -10.69 -11.77 0.29
N TYR A 232 -10.74 -12.30 1.51
CA TYR A 232 -11.16 -13.68 1.75
C TYR A 232 -12.66 -13.92 1.53
N LEU A 233 -13.51 -12.89 1.53
CA LEU A 233 -14.93 -12.97 1.20
C LEU A 233 -15.15 -13.54 -0.22
N PRO A 234 -14.75 -12.87 -1.30
CA PRO A 234 -14.90 -13.40 -2.65
C PRO A 234 -14.01 -14.62 -2.92
N MET A 235 -12.84 -14.75 -2.28
CA MET A 235 -12.06 -16.00 -2.39
C MET A 235 -12.84 -17.21 -1.88
N SER A 236 -13.54 -17.08 -0.75
CA SER A 236 -14.36 -18.16 -0.19
C SER A 236 -15.57 -18.50 -1.07
N TYR A 237 -16.13 -17.51 -1.77
CA TYR A 237 -17.19 -17.75 -2.77
C TYR A 237 -16.69 -18.60 -3.93
N LEU A 238 -15.59 -18.18 -4.57
CA LEU A 238 -15.01 -18.86 -5.72
C LEU A 238 -14.49 -20.25 -5.36
N TYR A 239 -13.87 -20.39 -4.17
CA TYR A 239 -13.48 -21.68 -3.62
C TYR A 239 -14.71 -22.58 -3.41
N GLY A 240 -15.74 -22.11 -2.69
CA GLY A 240 -16.94 -22.90 -2.39
C GLY A 240 -17.71 -23.34 -3.64
N LYS A 241 -17.67 -22.55 -4.72
CA LYS A 241 -18.20 -22.90 -6.05
C LYS A 241 -17.27 -23.81 -6.87
N ARG A 242 -15.98 -23.91 -6.49
CA ARG A 242 -14.89 -24.50 -7.28
C ARG A 242 -14.85 -23.88 -8.68
N PHE A 243 -14.97 -22.57 -8.75
CA PHE A 243 -15.03 -21.82 -9.99
C PHE A 243 -13.73 -21.97 -10.79
N VAL A 244 -13.86 -22.20 -12.10
CA VAL A 244 -12.73 -22.25 -13.05
C VAL A 244 -13.13 -21.48 -14.29
N GLY A 245 -12.27 -20.57 -14.74
CA GLY A 245 -12.47 -19.83 -15.98
C GLY A 245 -12.39 -20.71 -17.24
N PRO A 246 -12.67 -20.15 -18.43
CA PRO A 246 -12.57 -20.89 -19.68
C PRO A 246 -11.16 -21.46 -19.92
N ILE A 247 -11.07 -22.76 -20.20
CA ILE A 247 -9.79 -23.42 -20.51
C ILE A 247 -9.39 -23.12 -21.96
N THR A 248 -8.48 -22.16 -22.13
CA THR A 248 -7.95 -21.76 -23.44
C THR A 248 -6.70 -22.54 -23.82
N SER A 249 -6.24 -22.40 -25.06
CA SER A 249 -4.94 -22.91 -25.50
C SER A 249 -3.78 -22.35 -24.65
N THR A 250 -3.87 -21.08 -24.24
CA THR A 250 -2.90 -20.46 -23.32
C THR A 250 -2.89 -21.14 -21.96
N VAL A 251 -4.06 -21.43 -21.36
CA VAL A 251 -4.14 -22.15 -20.07
C VAL A 251 -3.54 -23.55 -20.19
N LEU A 252 -3.84 -24.29 -21.27
CA LEU A 252 -3.26 -25.60 -21.51
C LEU A 252 -1.73 -25.55 -21.73
N ALA A 253 -1.22 -24.47 -22.31
CA ALA A 253 0.21 -24.24 -22.45
C ALA A 253 0.87 -23.95 -21.10
N LEU A 254 0.26 -23.09 -20.26
CA LEU A 254 0.73 -22.79 -18.91
C LEU A 254 0.87 -24.05 -18.04
N ARG A 255 -0.06 -25.01 -18.15
CA ARG A 255 0.04 -26.31 -17.47
C ARG A 255 1.27 -27.13 -17.85
N LYS A 256 1.92 -26.83 -18.97
CA LYS A 256 3.19 -27.45 -19.42
C LYS A 256 4.40 -26.58 -19.11
N GLU A 257 4.21 -25.27 -18.95
CA GLU A 257 5.26 -24.28 -18.79
C GLU A 257 5.66 -24.05 -17.33
N LEU A 258 4.72 -24.19 -16.38
CA LEU A 258 4.88 -23.74 -14.99
C LEU A 258 5.38 -24.81 -14.00
N PHE A 259 5.37 -26.09 -14.39
CA PHE A 259 5.56 -27.21 -13.47
C PHE A 259 6.77 -28.07 -13.85
N THR A 260 7.47 -28.61 -12.85
CA THR A 260 8.67 -29.44 -13.01
C THR A 260 8.35 -30.88 -13.43
N VAL A 261 7.11 -31.32 -13.25
CA VAL A 261 6.58 -32.62 -13.68
C VAL A 261 5.34 -32.42 -14.56
N PRO A 262 4.96 -33.42 -15.38
CA PRO A 262 3.73 -33.34 -16.17
C PRO A 262 2.51 -33.04 -15.30
N TYR A 263 1.63 -32.16 -15.75
CA TYR A 263 0.47 -31.68 -14.97
C TYR A 263 -0.40 -32.79 -14.35
N HIS A 264 -0.54 -33.93 -15.04
CA HIS A 264 -1.36 -35.06 -14.58
C HIS A 264 -0.66 -35.93 -13.53
N ASP A 265 0.65 -35.79 -13.36
CA ASP A 265 1.46 -36.52 -12.37
C ASP A 265 1.65 -35.74 -11.06
N ILE A 266 1.14 -34.50 -10.99
CA ILE A 266 1.24 -33.66 -9.79
C ILE A 266 0.39 -34.23 -8.66
N ASP A 267 1.01 -34.47 -7.51
CA ASP A 267 0.28 -34.71 -6.25
C ASP A 267 -0.21 -33.38 -5.67
N TRP A 268 -1.46 -33.04 -5.98
CA TRP A 268 -2.08 -31.81 -5.49
C TRP A 268 -2.25 -31.77 -3.97
N ASN A 269 -2.38 -32.92 -3.31
CA ASN A 269 -2.51 -32.97 -1.85
C ASN A 269 -1.18 -32.62 -1.16
N ASP A 270 -0.04 -33.01 -1.75
CA ASP A 270 1.28 -32.56 -1.32
C ASP A 270 1.49 -31.07 -1.64
N ALA A 271 1.19 -30.65 -2.88
CA ALA A 271 1.31 -29.26 -3.33
C ALA A 271 0.56 -28.27 -2.44
N ARG A 272 -0.50 -28.69 -1.74
CA ARG A 272 -1.25 -27.85 -0.78
C ARG A 272 -0.38 -27.19 0.28
N ASN A 273 0.60 -27.92 0.79
CA ASN A 273 1.46 -27.44 1.89
C ASN A 273 2.85 -27.00 1.41
N LEU A 274 3.13 -27.15 0.11
CA LEU A 274 4.35 -26.62 -0.49
C LEU A 274 4.26 -25.09 -0.59
N CYS A 275 5.33 -24.44 -0.17
CA CYS A 275 5.60 -23.03 -0.41
C CYS A 275 7.10 -22.96 -0.64
N ALA A 276 7.56 -22.13 -1.57
CA ALA A 276 8.98 -21.92 -1.79
C ALA A 276 9.60 -21.46 -0.47
N LYS A 277 10.57 -22.25 0.00
CA LYS A 277 11.28 -22.08 1.27
C LYS A 277 12.75 -21.96 0.93
N GLU A 278 13.45 -21.12 1.68
CA GLU A 278 14.90 -20.95 1.60
C GLU A 278 15.64 -22.28 1.39
N HIS A 279 16.52 -22.33 0.37
CA HIS A 279 17.63 -23.28 0.38
C HIS A 279 18.65 -22.85 1.44
N THR A 280 18.60 -23.48 2.61
CA THR A 280 19.63 -23.24 3.63
C THR A 280 20.97 -23.80 3.13
N ALA A 281 22.10 -23.22 3.53
CA ALA A 281 23.44 -23.72 3.16
C ALA A 281 23.68 -25.21 3.56
N SER A 282 22.85 -25.79 4.43
CA SER A 282 22.81 -27.21 4.74
C SER A 282 22.36 -28.11 3.57
N ASP A 283 21.53 -27.60 2.67
CA ASP A 283 20.93 -28.32 1.55
C ASP A 283 21.88 -28.42 0.35
N LEU A 284 22.90 -27.55 0.30
CA LEU A 284 23.95 -27.55 -0.72
C LEU A 284 25.18 -28.38 -0.34
N ARG A 285 25.19 -29.11 0.78
CA ARG A 285 26.35 -29.95 1.16
C ARG A 285 26.63 -31.02 0.11
N PRO A 286 27.73 -30.94 -0.67
CA PRO A 286 28.25 -32.11 -1.33
C PRO A 286 28.80 -33.03 -0.23
N LYS A 287 28.61 -34.35 -0.37
CA LYS A 287 29.30 -35.33 0.49
C LYS A 287 30.80 -34.98 0.54
N PRO A 288 31.44 -34.92 1.72
CA PRO A 288 32.74 -34.28 1.87
C PRO A 288 33.80 -35.02 1.05
N LYS A 289 34.47 -34.30 0.14
CA LYS A 289 35.84 -34.59 -0.25
C LYS A 289 36.74 -33.50 0.34
N ALA A 290 37.78 -33.96 1.01
CA ALA A 290 38.71 -33.17 1.78
C ALA A 290 39.45 -32.11 0.94
N LEU A 291 39.39 -30.85 1.34
CA LEU A 291 40.56 -30.04 1.72
C LEU A 291 40.05 -28.67 2.22
N GLY A 292 40.57 -28.25 3.37
CA GLY A 292 40.19 -26.98 3.99
C GLY A 292 40.79 -25.78 3.27
N LEU A 293 39.93 -24.82 2.94
CA LEU A 293 40.28 -23.40 2.85
C LEU A 293 38.99 -22.60 3.11
N ILE A 294 38.94 -21.89 4.24
CA ILE A 294 37.81 -21.00 4.58
C ILE A 294 38.08 -19.66 3.90
N MET A 295 37.28 -19.31 2.89
CA MET A 295 37.16 -17.93 2.41
C MET A 295 36.00 -17.22 3.12
N PRO A 296 36.13 -15.92 3.46
CA PRO A 296 35.00 -15.14 3.97
C PRO A 296 34.04 -14.82 2.80
N TYR A 297 32.86 -15.42 2.80
CA TYR A 297 31.80 -15.09 1.84
C TYR A 297 31.08 -13.79 2.27
N PRO A 298 30.70 -12.93 1.31
CA PRO A 298 29.90 -11.75 1.56
C PRO A 298 28.51 -12.14 2.08
N THR A 299 27.96 -11.30 2.97
CA THR A 299 26.60 -11.34 3.52
C THR A 299 25.55 -11.62 2.43
N LEU A 300 25.08 -12.88 2.34
CA LEU A 300 23.90 -13.26 1.59
C LEU A 300 22.67 -12.63 2.25
N ILE A 301 21.87 -11.89 1.49
CA ILE A 301 20.55 -11.42 1.91
C ILE A 301 19.53 -12.43 1.38
N PRO A 302 18.86 -13.23 2.23
CA PRO A 302 17.93 -14.28 1.80
C PRO A 302 16.46 -13.85 1.98
N GLN A 303 15.54 -14.33 1.12
CA GLN A 303 14.22 -14.90 1.56
C GLN A 303 13.29 -15.35 0.43
N GLU A 304 13.21 -16.64 0.10
CA GLU A 304 12.13 -17.15 -0.75
C GLU A 304 10.78 -17.13 -0.02
N ASP A 305 9.74 -16.57 -0.68
CA ASP A 305 8.29 -16.38 -0.41
C ASP A 305 7.69 -16.46 1.01
N LEU A 306 8.12 -17.40 1.86
CA LEU A 306 7.51 -17.69 3.15
C LEU A 306 7.96 -16.69 4.23
N TYR A 307 7.18 -15.62 4.40
CA TYR A 307 7.39 -14.65 5.48
C TYR A 307 6.76 -15.10 6.80
N TYR A 308 5.59 -15.73 6.75
CA TYR A 308 4.85 -16.20 7.92
C TYR A 308 4.65 -17.74 7.84
N PRO A 309 5.57 -18.53 8.43
CA PRO A 309 5.44 -19.99 8.41
C PRO A 309 4.26 -20.46 9.26
N HIS A 310 3.51 -21.44 8.76
CA HIS A 310 2.40 -22.03 9.51
C HIS A 310 2.93 -22.72 10.78
N PRO A 311 2.41 -22.38 11.98
CA PRO A 311 2.66 -23.17 13.17
C PRO A 311 1.94 -24.53 13.04
N LEU A 312 2.43 -25.55 13.73
CA LEU A 312 1.86 -26.91 13.70
C LEU A 312 0.34 -26.94 13.95
N ILE A 313 -0.17 -26.05 14.80
CA ILE A 313 -1.60 -25.95 15.08
C ILE A 313 -2.42 -25.57 13.84
N GLN A 314 -1.86 -24.74 12.96
CA GLN A 314 -2.47 -24.32 11.72
C GLN A 314 -2.48 -25.48 10.71
N ASP A 315 -1.40 -26.25 10.61
CA ASP A 315 -1.36 -27.45 9.75
C ASP A 315 -2.41 -28.49 10.18
N ILE A 316 -2.56 -28.71 11.49
CA ILE A 316 -3.59 -29.60 12.05
C ILE A 316 -4.99 -29.08 11.69
N LEU A 317 -5.22 -27.77 11.82
CA LEU A 317 -6.49 -27.13 11.48
C LEU A 317 -6.82 -27.32 9.99
N TRP A 318 -5.89 -27.01 9.09
CA TRP A 318 -6.10 -27.15 7.64
C TRP A 318 -6.31 -28.61 7.23
N ALA A 319 -5.52 -29.54 7.77
CA ALA A 319 -5.69 -30.96 7.52
C ALA A 319 -7.06 -31.46 8.01
N THR A 320 -7.55 -30.95 9.14
CA THR A 320 -8.86 -31.31 9.67
C THR A 320 -9.98 -30.77 8.79
N LEU A 321 -9.87 -29.50 8.37
CA LEU A 321 -10.84 -28.88 7.47
C LEU A 321 -10.91 -29.62 6.13
N ASP A 322 -9.76 -29.96 5.54
CA ASP A 322 -9.70 -30.64 4.25
C ASP A 322 -10.17 -32.10 4.30
N LYS A 323 -9.67 -32.89 5.25
CA LYS A 323 -9.91 -34.35 5.27
C LYS A 323 -11.26 -34.74 5.85
N PHE A 324 -11.86 -33.89 6.68
CA PHE A 324 -13.11 -34.21 7.39
C PHE A 324 -14.23 -33.23 7.06
N VAL A 325 -13.99 -31.92 7.18
CA VAL A 325 -15.07 -30.92 7.08
C VAL A 325 -15.51 -30.70 5.63
N GLU A 326 -14.58 -30.52 4.70
CA GLU A 326 -14.87 -30.33 3.27
C GLU A 326 -15.68 -31.50 2.66
N PRO A 327 -15.32 -32.78 2.86
CA PRO A 327 -16.10 -33.91 2.37
C PRO A 327 -17.55 -33.94 2.89
N ILE A 328 -17.77 -33.50 4.14
CA ILE A 328 -19.11 -33.41 4.73
C ILE A 328 -19.90 -32.28 4.06
N LEU A 329 -19.29 -31.11 3.88
CA LEU A 329 -19.93 -29.93 3.27
C LEU A 329 -20.20 -30.09 1.77
N MET A 330 -19.49 -31.00 1.10
CA MET A 330 -19.74 -31.35 -0.31
C MET A 330 -20.87 -32.37 -0.51
N ARG A 331 -21.38 -32.99 0.56
CA ARG A 331 -22.42 -34.03 0.49
C ARG A 331 -23.68 -33.60 1.24
N TRP A 332 -24.81 -34.23 0.95
CA TRP A 332 -26.03 -33.98 1.70
C TRP A 332 -25.89 -34.51 3.15
N PRO A 333 -26.29 -33.77 4.20
CA PRO A 333 -26.99 -32.48 4.18
C PRO A 333 -26.07 -31.24 4.19
N GLY A 334 -24.76 -31.39 4.41
CA GLY A 334 -23.78 -30.28 4.47
C GLY A 334 -23.78 -29.36 3.25
N LYS A 335 -24.06 -29.91 2.05
CA LYS A 335 -24.22 -29.13 0.82
C LYS A 335 -25.26 -28.01 0.93
N LYS A 336 -26.35 -28.21 1.68
CA LYS A 336 -27.35 -27.15 1.92
C LYS A 336 -26.78 -26.00 2.74
N LEU A 337 -25.88 -26.30 3.68
CA LEU A 337 -25.18 -25.30 4.47
C LEU A 337 -24.24 -24.47 3.58
N ARG A 338 -23.51 -25.14 2.68
CA ARG A 338 -22.66 -24.50 1.68
C ARG A 338 -23.44 -23.58 0.75
N GLU A 339 -24.56 -24.05 0.22
CA GLU A 339 -25.45 -23.24 -0.63
C GLU A 339 -25.94 -21.98 0.11
N LYS A 340 -26.39 -22.11 1.36
CA LYS A 340 -26.77 -20.97 2.20
C LYS A 340 -25.60 -20.00 2.43
N ALA A 341 -24.42 -20.53 2.74
CA ALA A 341 -23.24 -19.72 2.98
C ALA A 341 -22.82 -18.93 1.73
N LEU A 342 -22.87 -19.57 0.55
CA LEU A 342 -22.59 -18.91 -0.73
C LEU A 342 -23.56 -17.76 -1.02
N CYS A 343 -24.85 -17.92 -0.71
CA CYS A 343 -25.83 -16.82 -0.82
C CYS A 343 -25.46 -15.65 0.10
N THR A 344 -25.17 -15.91 1.38
CA THR A 344 -24.76 -14.86 2.34
C THR A 344 -23.47 -14.16 1.92
N VAL A 345 -22.49 -14.90 1.40
CA VAL A 345 -21.25 -14.32 0.89
C VAL A 345 -21.53 -13.38 -0.29
N MET A 346 -22.37 -13.79 -1.24
CA MET A 346 -22.72 -12.95 -2.39
C MET A 346 -23.53 -11.71 -2.01
N GLU A 347 -24.41 -11.81 -1.01
CA GLU A 347 -25.11 -10.65 -0.42
C GLU A 347 -24.12 -9.61 0.13
N HIS A 348 -23.07 -10.06 0.84
CA HIS A 348 -22.02 -9.17 1.32
C HIS A 348 -21.18 -8.56 0.21
N ILE A 349 -20.91 -9.31 -0.88
CA ILE A 349 -20.20 -8.80 -2.06
C ILE A 349 -20.99 -7.66 -2.71
N HIS A 350 -22.27 -7.89 -2.99
CA HIS A 350 -23.15 -6.85 -3.57
C HIS A 350 -23.29 -5.63 -2.65
N TYR A 351 -23.34 -5.84 -1.33
CA TYR A 351 -23.39 -4.75 -0.36
C TYR A 351 -22.13 -3.88 -0.39
N GLU A 352 -20.93 -4.48 -0.46
CA GLU A 352 -19.67 -3.75 -0.60
C GLU A 352 -19.62 -2.97 -1.93
N ASP A 353 -20.04 -3.61 -3.01
CA ASP A 353 -20.05 -3.01 -4.34
C ASP A 353 -20.97 -1.78 -4.40
N ASP A 354 -22.18 -1.88 -3.87
CA ASP A 354 -23.13 -0.76 -3.84
C ASP A 354 -22.67 0.40 -2.96
N ASN A 355 -22.06 0.11 -1.80
CA ASN A 355 -21.55 1.10 -0.87
C ASN A 355 -20.35 1.87 -1.43
N THR A 356 -19.47 1.19 -2.13
CA THR A 356 -18.24 1.78 -2.68
C THR A 356 -18.39 2.27 -4.12
N ARG A 357 -19.59 2.12 -4.71
CA ARG A 357 -19.83 2.39 -6.13
C ARG A 357 -18.87 1.61 -7.02
N TYR A 358 -18.69 0.33 -6.68
CA TYR A 358 -17.93 -0.69 -7.42
C TYR A 358 -16.41 -0.38 -7.48
N ILE A 359 -15.93 0.51 -6.60
CA ILE A 359 -14.50 0.77 -6.39
C ILE A 359 -13.90 -0.28 -5.46
N CYS A 360 -14.67 -0.73 -4.46
CA CYS A 360 -14.24 -1.58 -3.36
C CYS A 360 -13.13 -0.95 -2.50
N ILE A 361 -12.67 -1.65 -1.44
CA ILE A 361 -11.63 -1.10 -0.53
C ILE A 361 -10.22 -1.05 -1.16
N GLY A 362 -9.94 -1.88 -2.17
CA GLY A 362 -8.64 -1.98 -2.80
C GLY A 362 -8.64 -2.90 -4.03
N PRO A 363 -7.52 -2.98 -4.77
CA PRO A 363 -7.47 -3.58 -6.10
C PRO A 363 -7.81 -5.06 -6.09
N VAL A 364 -7.29 -5.82 -5.11
CA VAL A 364 -7.50 -7.27 -5.00
C VAL A 364 -8.98 -7.58 -4.72
N ASN A 365 -9.57 -6.90 -3.74
CA ASN A 365 -11.00 -7.04 -3.45
C ASN A 365 -11.85 -6.61 -4.66
N LYS A 366 -11.51 -5.50 -5.33
CA LYS A 366 -12.19 -5.02 -6.54
C LYS A 366 -12.25 -6.08 -7.65
N VAL A 367 -11.11 -6.68 -8.00
CA VAL A 367 -11.07 -7.65 -9.11
C VAL A 367 -11.78 -8.96 -8.75
N LEU A 368 -11.69 -9.37 -7.48
CA LEU A 368 -12.36 -10.59 -7.01
C LEU A 368 -13.88 -10.42 -6.90
N ASN A 369 -14.36 -9.28 -6.40
CA ASN A 369 -15.80 -8.97 -6.39
C ASN A 369 -16.34 -8.92 -7.83
N MET A 370 -15.66 -8.20 -8.73
CA MET A 370 -16.01 -8.17 -10.15
C MET A 370 -16.11 -9.57 -10.76
N LEU A 371 -15.15 -10.44 -10.45
CA LEU A 371 -15.16 -11.82 -10.92
C LEU A 371 -16.29 -12.64 -10.30
N CYS A 372 -16.64 -12.43 -9.03
CA CYS A 372 -17.78 -13.08 -8.39
C CYS A 372 -19.10 -12.67 -9.05
N CYS A 373 -19.30 -11.38 -9.34
CA CYS A 373 -20.47 -10.88 -10.08
C CYS A 373 -20.54 -11.50 -11.48
N TRP A 374 -19.40 -11.62 -12.17
CA TRP A 374 -19.34 -12.31 -13.47
C TRP A 374 -19.67 -13.80 -13.35
N ALA A 375 -19.16 -14.48 -12.33
CA ALA A 375 -19.40 -15.89 -12.08
C ALA A 375 -20.85 -16.20 -11.66
N GLU A 376 -21.53 -15.24 -11.02
CA GLU A 376 -22.95 -15.29 -10.74
C GLU A 376 -23.78 -15.10 -12.01
N ASP A 377 -23.56 -13.99 -12.73
CA ASP A 377 -24.16 -13.71 -14.03
C ASP A 377 -23.28 -12.74 -14.85
N PRO A 378 -22.67 -13.21 -15.97
CA PRO A 378 -21.85 -12.38 -16.86
C PRO A 378 -22.58 -11.19 -17.49
N ASN A 379 -23.92 -11.19 -17.51
CA ASN A 379 -24.73 -10.12 -18.07
C ASN A 379 -25.33 -9.18 -17.02
N SER A 380 -25.02 -9.41 -15.73
CA SER A 380 -25.55 -8.64 -14.61
C SER A 380 -25.23 -7.15 -14.70
N GLU A 381 -26.11 -6.33 -14.14
CA GLU A 381 -25.84 -4.91 -13.97
C GLU A 381 -24.61 -4.68 -13.08
N ALA A 382 -24.47 -5.47 -11.99
CA ALA A 382 -23.33 -5.40 -11.08
C ALA A 382 -21.98 -5.58 -11.81
N PHE A 383 -21.86 -6.58 -12.69
CA PHE A 383 -20.65 -6.76 -13.48
C PHE A 383 -20.38 -5.57 -14.42
N LYS A 384 -21.41 -5.01 -15.07
CA LYS A 384 -21.26 -3.84 -15.94
C LYS A 384 -20.80 -2.59 -15.19
N LEU A 385 -21.26 -2.39 -13.96
CA LEU A 385 -20.85 -1.28 -13.09
C LEU A 385 -19.38 -1.40 -12.63
N HIS A 386 -18.84 -2.62 -12.55
CA HIS A 386 -17.42 -2.86 -12.22
C HIS A 386 -16.45 -2.51 -13.35
N LEU A 387 -16.86 -2.66 -14.62
CA LEU A 387 -15.97 -2.50 -15.79
C LEU A 387 -15.32 -1.11 -15.89
N PRO A 388 -16.05 0.02 -15.85
CA PRO A 388 -15.43 1.33 -15.96
C PRO A 388 -14.52 1.67 -14.77
N ARG A 389 -14.70 0.99 -13.63
CA ARG A 389 -13.89 1.15 -12.40
C ARG A 389 -12.53 0.47 -12.46
N ILE A 390 -12.25 -0.36 -13.46
CA ILE A 390 -10.90 -0.94 -13.66
C ILE A 390 -9.88 0.18 -13.89
N HIS A 391 -10.25 1.19 -14.69
CA HIS A 391 -9.37 2.31 -15.04
C HIS A 391 -8.99 3.18 -13.85
N ASP A 392 -9.84 3.26 -12.82
CA ASP A 392 -9.56 3.99 -11.58
C ASP A 392 -8.34 3.42 -10.81
N TYR A 393 -7.92 2.19 -11.13
CA TYR A 393 -6.75 1.54 -10.54
C TYR A 393 -5.53 1.51 -11.47
N LEU A 394 -5.60 2.04 -12.70
CA LEU A 394 -4.49 1.96 -13.65
C LEU A 394 -3.73 3.28 -13.74
N TRP A 395 -2.41 3.22 -13.57
CA TRP A 395 -1.51 4.37 -13.64
C TRP A 395 -0.43 4.15 -14.68
N LEU A 396 -0.16 5.18 -15.49
CA LEU A 396 0.89 5.15 -16.50
C LEU A 396 2.06 6.05 -16.07
N ALA A 397 3.26 5.49 -16.09
CA ALA A 397 4.50 6.23 -15.91
C ALA A 397 5.56 5.78 -16.94
N GLU A 398 6.80 6.25 -16.79
CA GLU A 398 7.89 5.91 -17.73
C GLU A 398 8.25 4.42 -17.77
N ASP A 399 7.88 3.69 -16.72
CA ASP A 399 8.07 2.25 -16.57
C ASP A 399 6.87 1.43 -17.06
N GLY A 400 5.89 2.08 -17.68
CA GLY A 400 4.71 1.44 -18.26
C GLY A 400 3.45 1.65 -17.42
N MET A 401 2.41 0.88 -17.78
CA MET A 401 1.15 0.90 -17.04
C MET A 401 1.23 -0.08 -15.89
N LYS A 402 0.80 0.34 -14.70
CA LYS A 402 0.74 -0.45 -13.48
C LYS A 402 -0.63 -0.34 -12.83
N MET A 403 -0.96 -1.30 -11.98
CA MET A 403 -2.14 -1.23 -11.13
C MET A 403 -1.75 -0.69 -9.75
N GLN A 404 -2.46 0.34 -9.31
CA GLN A 404 -2.27 1.08 -8.07
C GLN A 404 -2.68 0.22 -6.86
N GLY A 405 -2.06 0.42 -5.69
CA GLY A 405 -2.40 -0.28 -4.46
C GLY A 405 -3.78 0.07 -3.87
N TYR A 406 -4.35 1.19 -4.31
CA TYR A 406 -5.73 1.67 -4.09
C TYR A 406 -6.17 2.43 -5.35
N ASN A 407 -7.37 3.00 -5.42
CA ASN A 407 -7.73 3.90 -6.52
C ASN A 407 -6.93 5.24 -6.51
N GLY A 408 -6.02 5.40 -5.56
CA GLY A 408 -5.03 6.47 -5.44
C GLY A 408 -4.79 6.85 -3.97
N SER A 409 -3.93 7.84 -3.77
CA SER A 409 -3.60 8.44 -2.46
C SER A 409 -4.06 9.90 -2.35
N GLN A 410 -5.08 10.30 -3.13
CA GLN A 410 -5.43 11.69 -3.41
C GLN A 410 -5.70 12.51 -2.14
N LEU A 411 -6.55 12.02 -1.24
CA LEU A 411 -6.87 12.74 0.01
C LEU A 411 -5.69 12.76 0.98
N TRP A 412 -4.94 11.67 1.03
CA TRP A 412 -3.75 11.55 1.87
C TRP A 412 -2.67 12.56 1.47
N ASP A 413 -2.32 12.59 0.18
CA ASP A 413 -1.30 13.48 -0.36
C ASP A 413 -1.74 14.94 -0.29
N THR A 414 -3.01 15.22 -0.61
CA THR A 414 -3.56 16.59 -0.54
C THR A 414 -3.59 17.11 0.90
N ALA A 415 -4.00 16.28 1.86
CA ALA A 415 -3.99 16.66 3.26
C ALA A 415 -2.58 17.03 3.71
N PHE A 416 -1.58 16.17 3.48
CA PHE A 416 -0.20 16.44 3.87
C PHE A 416 0.46 17.60 3.12
N ALA A 417 0.23 17.74 1.82
CA ALA A 417 0.74 18.87 1.04
C ALA A 417 0.27 20.21 1.63
N ILE A 418 -1.01 20.29 2.00
CA ILE A 418 -1.58 21.48 2.65
C ILE A 418 -0.95 21.71 4.03
N GLN A 419 -0.77 20.67 4.86
CA GLN A 419 -0.10 20.85 6.17
C GLN A 419 1.33 21.37 5.99
N ALA A 420 2.06 20.80 5.02
CA ALA A 420 3.42 21.19 4.71
C ALA A 420 3.49 22.66 4.29
N ILE A 421 2.63 23.10 3.36
CA ILE A 421 2.59 24.51 2.91
C ILE A 421 2.24 25.45 4.07
N ILE A 422 1.21 25.13 4.86
CA ILE A 422 0.79 25.95 6.01
C ILE A 422 1.93 26.08 7.04
N SER A 423 2.70 25.00 7.27
CA SER A 423 3.80 25.01 8.24
C SER A 423 4.94 25.97 7.90
N THR A 424 4.99 26.47 6.67
CA THR A 424 6.06 27.38 6.20
C THR A 424 5.79 28.85 6.53
N ASN A 425 4.57 29.21 6.95
CA ASN A 425 4.08 30.59 7.09
C ASN A 425 4.19 31.42 5.79
N LEU A 426 4.12 30.79 4.62
CA LEU A 426 4.09 31.45 3.30
C LEU A 426 2.70 31.41 2.65
N ILE A 427 1.64 31.34 3.47
CA ILE A 427 0.27 31.10 3.01
C ILE A 427 -0.27 32.15 2.02
N GLU A 428 0.13 33.41 2.18
CA GLU A 428 -0.29 34.53 1.31
C GLU A 428 0.28 34.38 -0.10
N GLU A 429 1.50 33.85 -0.23
CA GLU A 429 2.16 33.67 -1.53
C GLU A 429 1.55 32.50 -2.33
N PHE A 430 0.97 31.52 -1.64
CA PHE A 430 0.44 30.28 -2.23
C PHE A 430 -1.07 30.11 -2.02
N GLY A 431 -1.79 31.21 -1.80
CA GLY A 431 -3.24 31.23 -1.59
C GLY A 431 -4.04 30.47 -2.66
N PRO A 432 -3.79 30.64 -3.98
CA PRO A 432 -4.51 29.90 -5.01
C PRO A 432 -4.36 28.37 -4.90
N THR A 433 -3.17 27.88 -4.57
CA THR A 433 -2.91 26.45 -4.36
C THR A 433 -3.66 25.93 -3.14
N LEU A 434 -3.59 26.66 -2.03
CA LEU A 434 -4.29 26.32 -0.79
C LEU A 434 -5.81 26.33 -0.99
N LYS A 435 -6.33 27.30 -1.75
CA LYS A 435 -7.75 27.40 -2.09
C LYS A 435 -8.25 26.17 -2.84
N LYS A 436 -7.57 25.77 -3.91
CA LYS A 436 -7.89 24.55 -4.66
C LYS A 436 -7.84 23.30 -3.77
N GLY A 437 -6.79 23.17 -2.96
CA GLY A 437 -6.65 22.08 -2.01
C GLY A 437 -7.79 22.05 -0.99
N HIS A 438 -8.21 23.22 -0.50
CA HIS A 438 -9.37 23.34 0.39
C HIS A 438 -10.68 22.93 -0.28
N MET A 439 -10.91 23.33 -1.52
CA MET A 439 -12.10 22.91 -2.27
C MET A 439 -12.15 21.37 -2.40
N PHE A 440 -11.02 20.73 -2.71
CA PHE A 440 -10.93 19.28 -2.77
C PHE A 440 -11.25 18.62 -1.42
N ILE A 441 -10.61 19.09 -0.34
CA ILE A 441 -10.83 18.55 1.01
C ILE A 441 -12.25 18.81 1.52
N LYS A 442 -12.89 19.93 1.13
CA LYS A 442 -14.27 20.25 1.47
C LYS A 442 -15.24 19.26 0.81
N LYS A 443 -15.00 18.93 -0.46
CA LYS A 443 -15.77 17.94 -1.21
C LYS A 443 -15.54 16.51 -0.70
N THR A 444 -14.39 16.23 -0.08
CA THR A 444 -14.02 14.92 0.49
C THR A 444 -14.10 14.84 2.02
N GLN A 445 -14.58 15.91 2.68
CA GLN A 445 -14.92 16.02 4.11
C GLN A 445 -13.77 15.89 5.15
N ALA A 446 -12.64 16.61 5.03
CA ALA A 446 -11.54 16.57 6.03
C ALA A 446 -10.84 17.93 6.39
N VAL A 447 -11.57 18.95 6.89
CA VAL A 447 -11.16 20.39 6.78
C VAL A 447 -10.52 21.07 8.02
N LEU A 448 -10.22 20.38 9.12
CA LEU A 448 -9.89 21.04 10.42
C LEU A 448 -8.78 22.12 10.42
N MET A 449 -7.75 22.02 9.59
CA MET A 449 -6.65 23.00 9.58
C MET A 449 -6.92 24.20 8.68
N LEU A 450 -7.65 24.01 7.60
CA LEU A 450 -7.97 25.06 6.64
C LEU A 450 -9.02 26.03 7.19
N SER A 451 -9.88 25.58 8.11
CA SER A 451 -10.84 26.46 8.80
C SER A 451 -10.20 27.55 9.68
N LYS A 452 -8.87 27.53 9.85
CA LYS A 452 -8.11 28.56 10.57
C LYS A 452 -7.60 29.68 9.67
N LEU A 453 -7.62 29.49 8.35
CA LEU A 453 -7.12 30.46 7.39
C LEU A 453 -8.21 31.52 7.09
N PRO A 454 -7.82 32.76 6.75
CA PRO A 454 -8.76 33.81 6.34
C PRO A 454 -9.60 33.39 5.11
N SER A 455 -10.85 33.87 5.05
CA SER A 455 -11.79 33.59 3.94
C SER A 455 -11.31 34.10 2.58
N GLU A 456 -10.37 35.03 2.59
CA GLU A 456 -9.70 35.58 1.41
C GLU A 456 -8.76 34.55 0.78
N ILE A 457 -8.17 33.67 1.60
CA ILE A 457 -7.22 32.62 1.18
C ILE A 457 -7.96 31.32 0.84
N VAL A 458 -8.97 30.96 1.63
CA VAL A 458 -9.74 29.73 1.45
C VAL A 458 -11.24 30.04 1.50
N ASP A 459 -12.05 29.39 0.67
CA ASP A 459 -13.52 29.61 0.69
C ASP A 459 -14.13 29.33 2.07
N GLU A 460 -15.42 29.66 2.24
CA GLU A 460 -16.13 29.50 3.51
C GLU A 460 -15.87 28.13 4.18
N PRO A 461 -15.56 28.13 5.49
CA PRO A 461 -15.26 26.90 6.23
C PRO A 461 -16.46 25.94 6.20
N LEU A 462 -16.20 24.65 6.42
CA LEU A 462 -17.29 23.70 6.65
C LEU A 462 -18.12 24.13 7.87
N ASP A 463 -19.42 23.86 7.80
CA ASP A 463 -20.31 23.91 8.96
C ASP A 463 -19.66 23.15 10.13
N ALA A 464 -19.57 23.79 11.29
CA ALA A 464 -19.02 23.22 12.51
C ALA A 464 -19.65 21.85 12.84
N LYS A 465 -20.92 21.63 12.49
CA LYS A 465 -21.60 20.35 12.64
C LYS A 465 -20.87 19.20 11.94
N ARG A 466 -20.34 19.43 10.73
CA ARG A 466 -19.56 18.41 10.00
C ARG A 466 -18.23 18.09 10.67
N LEU A 467 -17.61 19.08 11.31
CA LEU A 467 -16.40 18.85 12.11
C LEU A 467 -16.73 18.06 13.38
N TYR A 468 -17.90 18.29 13.98
CA TYR A 468 -18.38 17.49 15.11
C TYR A 468 -18.63 16.04 14.71
N ASP A 469 -19.20 15.80 13.53
CA ASP A 469 -19.41 14.45 12.99
C ASP A 469 -18.06 13.72 12.80
N ALA A 470 -17.05 14.39 12.22
CA ALA A 470 -15.70 13.82 12.08
C ALA A 470 -15.06 13.49 13.45
N VAL A 471 -15.23 14.35 14.44
CA VAL A 471 -14.76 14.10 15.82
C VAL A 471 -15.52 12.94 16.46
N ASN A 472 -16.81 12.81 16.22
CA ASN A 472 -17.61 11.69 16.72
C ASN A 472 -17.13 10.36 16.13
N VAL A 473 -16.74 10.33 14.85
CA VAL A 473 -16.13 9.16 14.22
C VAL A 473 -14.78 8.82 14.86
N ILE A 474 -13.90 9.80 15.08
CA ILE A 474 -12.62 9.55 15.77
C ILE A 474 -12.91 8.99 17.17
N LEU A 475 -13.75 9.64 17.96
CA LEU A 475 -14.04 9.18 19.33
C LEU A 475 -14.68 7.78 19.39
N SER A 476 -15.49 7.39 18.40
CA SER A 476 -16.10 6.06 18.35
C SER A 476 -15.12 4.94 17.97
N LEU A 477 -13.98 5.28 17.38
CA LEU A 477 -12.93 4.36 16.95
C LEU A 477 -11.78 4.22 17.97
N GLN A 478 -11.88 4.83 19.16
CA GLN A 478 -10.90 4.60 20.22
C GLN A 478 -11.10 3.23 20.86
N ASN A 479 -10.05 2.40 20.87
CA ASN A 479 -10.04 1.12 21.58
C ASN A 479 -9.98 1.33 23.11
N ALA A 480 -10.35 0.30 23.88
CA ALA A 480 -10.43 0.38 25.34
C ALA A 480 -9.08 0.77 26.01
N ASN A 481 -7.96 0.38 25.41
CA ASN A 481 -6.59 0.70 25.85
C ASN A 481 -6.11 2.11 25.43
N GLY A 482 -6.95 2.90 24.74
CA GLY A 482 -6.64 4.25 24.27
C GLY A 482 -6.12 4.33 22.83
N SER A 483 -5.83 3.21 22.18
CA SER A 483 -5.22 3.21 20.85
C SER A 483 -6.23 3.34 19.72
N PHE A 484 -5.72 3.69 18.55
CA PHE A 484 -6.46 3.72 17.29
C PHE A 484 -5.89 2.69 16.33
N ALA A 485 -6.79 1.96 15.67
CA ALA A 485 -6.48 1.10 14.54
C ALA A 485 -6.64 1.91 13.23
N THR A 486 -6.83 1.25 12.10
CA THR A 486 -6.96 1.93 10.80
C THR A 486 -8.38 2.32 10.45
N TYR A 487 -9.20 1.35 10.05
CA TYR A 487 -10.55 1.59 9.53
C TYR A 487 -11.61 1.38 10.61
N GLU A 488 -11.32 0.50 11.57
CA GLU A 488 -12.30 0.03 12.55
C GLU A 488 -11.68 -0.11 13.94
N LEU A 489 -12.50 -0.53 14.91
CA LEU A 489 -11.99 -0.99 16.20
C LEU A 489 -11.23 -2.31 16.04
N THR A 490 -10.32 -2.59 16.97
CA THR A 490 -9.75 -3.93 17.13
C THR A 490 -10.85 -4.85 17.69
N ARG A 491 -11.51 -5.60 16.81
CA ARG A 491 -12.72 -6.38 17.14
C ARG A 491 -12.46 -7.80 17.65
N SER A 492 -11.21 -8.26 17.58
CA SER A 492 -10.82 -9.59 18.03
C SER A 492 -9.42 -9.61 18.65
N TYR A 493 -8.91 -10.79 18.95
CA TYR A 493 -7.72 -10.98 19.76
C TYR A 493 -6.48 -11.28 18.91
N SER A 494 -5.31 -10.82 19.35
CA SER A 494 -4.04 -10.99 18.62
C SER A 494 -3.62 -12.45 18.44
N TRP A 495 -4.07 -13.37 19.30
CA TRP A 495 -3.75 -14.80 19.14
C TRP A 495 -4.35 -15.40 17.86
N LEU A 496 -5.35 -14.75 17.25
CA LEU A 496 -5.89 -15.19 15.95
C LEU A 496 -4.89 -15.06 14.81
N GLU A 497 -3.80 -14.32 14.98
CA GLU A 497 -2.71 -14.32 14.01
C GLU A 497 -2.11 -15.73 13.82
N LEU A 498 -2.26 -16.64 14.80
CA LEU A 498 -1.85 -18.05 14.68
C LEU A 498 -2.57 -18.83 13.57
N VAL A 499 -3.71 -18.32 13.09
CA VAL A 499 -4.46 -18.90 11.97
C VAL A 499 -4.36 -18.04 10.72
N ASN A 500 -3.40 -17.11 10.65
CA ASN A 500 -3.15 -16.28 9.47
C ASN A 500 -2.94 -17.17 8.23
N PRO A 501 -3.90 -17.16 7.28
CA PRO A 501 -3.83 -18.00 6.09
C PRO A 501 -2.90 -17.45 4.99
N ALA A 502 -2.35 -16.24 5.18
CA ALA A 502 -1.42 -15.63 4.25
C ALA A 502 0.02 -15.95 4.65
N GLU A 503 0.70 -16.70 3.79
CA GLU A 503 2.10 -17.10 3.97
C GLU A 503 3.07 -15.92 3.73
N THR A 504 2.64 -14.90 2.97
CA THR A 504 3.46 -13.76 2.50
C THR A 504 3.37 -12.51 3.38
N PHE A 505 2.36 -12.40 4.23
CA PHE A 505 2.03 -11.16 4.97
C PHE A 505 1.85 -11.43 6.45
N GLY A 506 2.40 -10.56 7.30
CA GLY A 506 2.22 -10.61 8.74
C GLY A 506 1.25 -9.55 9.26
N ASP A 507 0.60 -9.85 10.38
CA ASP A 507 -0.33 -8.97 11.10
C ASP A 507 -1.52 -8.54 10.23
N ILE A 508 -2.21 -9.53 9.66
CA ILE A 508 -3.36 -9.28 8.78
C ILE A 508 -4.71 -9.68 9.38
N VAL A 509 -4.74 -10.43 10.49
CA VAL A 509 -5.99 -11.07 10.92
C VAL A 509 -6.92 -10.09 11.64
N ILE A 510 -6.39 -9.14 12.41
CA ILE A 510 -7.17 -8.11 13.12
C ILE A 510 -6.70 -6.71 12.75
N ASP A 511 -7.57 -5.71 12.94
CA ASP A 511 -7.16 -4.30 12.80
C ASP A 511 -6.32 -3.93 14.03
N TYR A 512 -5.00 -4.00 13.89
CA TYR A 512 -4.05 -3.77 14.98
C TYR A 512 -3.99 -2.29 15.36
N PRO A 513 -3.68 -1.97 16.62
CA PRO A 513 -3.46 -0.60 17.04
C PRO A 513 -2.08 -0.09 16.64
N TYR A 514 -2.01 1.16 16.16
CA TYR A 514 -0.80 1.75 15.58
C TYR A 514 -0.41 3.07 16.26
N VAL A 515 0.90 3.35 16.35
CA VAL A 515 1.41 4.63 16.89
C VAL A 515 1.01 5.79 15.98
N GLU A 516 0.98 5.55 14.68
CA GLU A 516 0.73 6.54 13.65
C GLU A 516 -0.73 7.00 13.67
N CYS A 517 -1.67 6.05 13.65
CA CYS A 517 -3.10 6.32 13.75
C CYS A 517 -3.45 7.01 15.09
N THR A 518 -2.87 6.53 16.20
CA THR A 518 -3.10 7.08 17.53
C THR A 518 -2.57 8.51 17.64
N SER A 519 -1.37 8.76 17.10
CA SER A 519 -0.75 10.09 17.07
C SER A 519 -1.53 11.07 16.20
N ALA A 520 -1.96 10.66 15.01
CA ALA A 520 -2.78 11.48 14.12
C ALA A 520 -4.12 11.87 14.79
N ALA A 521 -4.76 10.92 15.47
CA ALA A 521 -5.99 11.18 16.22
C ALA A 521 -5.78 12.21 17.35
N ILE A 522 -4.69 12.10 18.13
CA ILE A 522 -4.33 13.09 19.16
C ILE A 522 -4.18 14.48 18.52
N GLN A 523 -3.39 14.59 17.44
CA GLN A 523 -3.11 15.86 16.78
C GLN A 523 -4.41 16.53 16.28
N ALA A 524 -5.30 15.76 15.65
CA ALA A 524 -6.60 16.24 15.19
C ALA A 524 -7.50 16.69 16.35
N LEU A 525 -7.61 15.88 17.41
CA LEU A 525 -8.45 16.17 18.58
C LEU A 525 -7.96 17.38 19.38
N VAL A 526 -6.64 17.55 19.51
CA VAL A 526 -6.04 18.72 20.16
C VAL A 526 -6.33 19.98 19.33
N ALA A 527 -6.18 19.92 18.00
CA ALA A 527 -6.51 21.02 17.11
C ALA A 527 -8.01 21.38 17.19
N PHE A 528 -8.88 20.37 17.19
CA PHE A 528 -10.33 20.55 17.32
C PHE A 528 -10.70 21.18 18.66
N LYS A 529 -10.19 20.64 19.78
CA LYS A 529 -10.47 21.15 21.14
C LYS A 529 -10.08 22.62 21.29
N ARG A 530 -9.00 23.06 20.62
CA ARG A 530 -8.60 24.48 20.64
C ARG A 530 -9.60 25.38 19.91
N LEU A 531 -10.17 24.91 18.80
CA LEU A 531 -11.14 25.68 18.01
C LEU A 531 -12.56 25.64 18.61
N TYR A 532 -12.95 24.50 19.19
CA TYR A 532 -14.29 24.27 19.72
C TYR A 532 -14.24 23.81 21.18
N PRO A 533 -13.75 24.66 22.10
CA PRO A 533 -13.48 24.26 23.50
C PRO A 533 -14.73 23.88 24.30
N GLY A 534 -15.94 24.19 23.80
CA GLY A 534 -17.21 23.83 24.44
C GLY A 534 -17.78 22.46 24.02
N HIS A 535 -17.30 21.84 22.94
CA HIS A 535 -17.88 20.60 22.42
C HIS A 535 -17.16 19.35 22.94
N ARG A 536 -17.85 18.51 23.73
CA ARG A 536 -17.35 17.23 24.28
C ARG A 536 -15.95 17.31 24.92
N ARG A 537 -15.62 18.47 25.53
CA ARG A 537 -14.27 18.81 26.01
C ARG A 537 -13.64 17.73 26.88
N GLU A 538 -14.40 17.21 27.84
CA GLU A 538 -13.91 16.20 28.78
C GLU A 538 -13.64 14.86 28.09
N GLU A 539 -14.54 14.43 27.20
CA GLU A 539 -14.40 13.18 26.46
C GLU A 539 -13.21 13.24 25.52
N VAL A 540 -13.03 14.36 24.82
CA VAL A 540 -11.88 14.62 23.96
C VAL A 540 -10.59 14.61 24.79
N GLN A 541 -10.57 15.26 25.96
CA GLN A 541 -9.39 15.25 26.83
C GLN A 541 -9.06 13.84 27.34
N ARG A 542 -10.05 13.10 27.83
CA ARG A 542 -9.87 11.70 28.26
C ARG A 542 -9.34 10.82 27.13
N CYS A 543 -9.83 11.03 25.90
CA CYS A 543 -9.34 10.33 24.73
C CYS A 543 -7.84 10.63 24.50
N ILE A 544 -7.46 11.91 24.46
CA ILE A 544 -6.06 12.35 24.28
C ILE A 544 -5.13 11.74 25.33
N ASP A 545 -5.51 11.77 26.61
CA ASP A 545 -4.67 11.28 27.71
C ASP A 545 -4.43 9.77 27.63
N LYS A 546 -5.48 8.99 27.33
CA LYS A 546 -5.36 7.54 27.11
C LYS A 546 -4.49 7.21 25.91
N SER A 547 -4.69 7.93 24.80
CA SER A 547 -3.91 7.76 23.58
C SER A 547 -2.43 8.06 23.80
N ALA A 548 -2.09 9.15 24.51
CA ALA A 548 -0.71 9.48 24.84
C ALA A 548 -0.06 8.41 25.72
N SER A 549 -0.80 7.90 26.71
CA SER A 549 -0.33 6.80 27.57
C SER A 549 -0.08 5.51 26.79
N PHE A 550 -0.91 5.21 25.77
CA PHE A 550 -0.67 4.11 24.86
C PHE A 550 0.63 4.28 24.07
N ILE A 551 0.86 5.47 23.47
CA ILE A 551 2.09 5.76 22.71
C ILE A 551 3.33 5.58 23.59
N GLU A 552 3.32 6.09 24.84
CA GLU A 552 4.43 5.90 25.79
C GLU A 552 4.66 4.41 26.10
N LYS A 553 3.58 3.63 26.25
CA LYS A 553 3.64 2.20 26.60
C LYS A 553 4.22 1.31 25.50
N ILE A 554 3.97 1.63 24.23
CA ILE A 554 4.42 0.79 23.09
C ILE A 554 5.81 1.17 22.56
N GLN A 555 6.47 2.18 23.14
CA GLN A 555 7.82 2.56 22.75
C GLN A 555 8.81 1.41 22.98
N ALA A 556 9.67 1.14 22.01
CA ALA A 556 10.71 0.13 22.13
C ALA A 556 11.78 0.57 23.15
N SER A 557 12.52 -0.40 23.67
CA SER A 557 13.54 -0.15 24.69
C SER A 557 14.68 0.76 24.24
N ASP A 558 14.97 0.78 22.94
CA ASP A 558 15.98 1.66 22.31
C ASP A 558 15.48 3.10 22.09
N GLY A 559 14.21 3.39 22.39
CA GLY A 559 13.60 4.70 22.22
C GLY A 559 12.82 4.89 20.92
N SER A 560 12.86 3.91 20.01
CA SER A 560 12.15 3.99 18.74
C SER A 560 10.68 3.55 18.84
N TRP A 561 9.91 3.84 17.79
CA TRP A 561 8.66 3.15 17.50
C TRP A 561 8.73 2.52 16.12
N TYR A 562 8.16 1.33 15.97
CA TYR A 562 8.05 0.62 14.69
C TYR A 562 7.01 1.28 13.80
N GLY A 563 7.37 1.59 12.55
CA GLY A 563 6.46 2.10 11.52
C GLY A 563 5.83 0.96 10.73
N SER A 564 4.51 0.97 10.61
CA SER A 564 3.71 -0.06 9.94
C SER A 564 3.19 0.35 8.57
N TRP A 565 3.17 1.66 8.28
CA TRP A 565 2.61 2.24 7.05
C TRP A 565 3.65 2.91 6.15
N ALA A 566 4.87 3.09 6.67
CA ALA A 566 6.04 3.54 5.92
C ALA A 566 7.33 3.02 6.60
N VAL A 567 8.41 2.99 5.83
CA VAL A 567 9.72 2.46 6.23
C VAL A 567 10.43 3.43 7.19
N CYS A 568 10.90 2.98 8.35
CA CYS A 568 10.18 2.17 9.32
C CYS A 568 10.26 2.88 10.68
N PHE A 569 11.44 2.84 11.31
CA PHE A 569 11.61 3.41 12.65
C PHE A 569 11.70 4.94 12.63
N THR A 570 12.25 5.55 11.57
CA THR A 570 12.22 7.01 11.42
C THR A 570 10.78 7.52 11.34
N TYR A 571 9.94 6.86 10.55
CA TYR A 571 8.53 7.17 10.41
C TYR A 571 7.72 6.95 11.69
N GLY A 572 7.81 5.75 12.29
CA GLY A 572 7.11 5.44 13.54
C GLY A 572 7.52 6.38 14.68
N THR A 573 8.82 6.69 14.79
CA THR A 573 9.34 7.60 15.82
C THR A 573 8.89 9.04 15.60
N TRP A 574 8.82 9.51 14.35
CA TRP A 574 8.25 10.81 14.02
C TRP A 574 6.80 10.95 14.53
N PHE A 575 5.95 9.96 14.27
CA PHE A 575 4.58 9.95 14.79
C PHE A 575 4.52 9.85 16.31
N GLY A 576 5.32 8.98 16.93
CA GLY A 576 5.40 8.85 18.38
C GLY A 576 5.72 10.20 19.05
N VAL A 577 6.76 10.89 18.57
CA VAL A 577 7.15 12.20 19.09
C VAL A 577 6.08 13.27 18.83
N LYS A 578 5.55 13.40 17.61
CA LYS A 578 4.51 14.40 17.29
C LYS A 578 3.24 14.21 18.12
N GLY A 579 2.83 12.96 18.35
CA GLY A 579 1.63 12.63 19.15
C GLY A 579 1.80 13.02 20.61
N LEU A 580 2.96 12.70 21.20
CA LEU A 580 3.28 13.09 22.57
C LEU A 580 3.40 14.61 22.72
N VAL A 581 4.05 15.28 21.77
CA VAL A 581 4.15 16.75 21.76
C VAL A 581 2.76 17.40 21.69
N ALA A 582 1.87 16.91 20.83
CA ALA A 582 0.50 17.40 20.75
C ALA A 582 -0.28 17.18 22.06
N ALA A 583 -0.01 16.09 22.78
CA ALA A 583 -0.56 15.81 24.11
C ALA A 583 0.11 16.61 25.26
N GLY A 584 0.98 17.59 24.95
CA GLY A 584 1.62 18.45 25.94
C GLY A 584 2.90 17.88 26.58
N ARG A 585 3.44 16.78 26.04
CA ARG A 585 4.77 16.30 26.41
C ARG A 585 5.85 17.13 25.72
N ASN A 586 7.03 17.21 26.31
CA ASN A 586 8.19 17.89 25.75
C ASN A 586 9.49 17.24 26.24
N PHE A 587 10.62 17.76 25.79
CA PHE A 587 11.93 17.21 26.11
C PHE A 587 12.23 17.22 27.62
N SER A 588 11.75 18.21 28.39
CA SER A 588 12.02 18.30 29.83
C SER A 588 11.11 17.39 30.65
N ASN A 589 9.85 17.19 30.27
CA ASN A 589 8.87 16.45 31.08
C ASN A 589 8.62 14.99 30.64
N CYS A 590 9.15 14.53 29.49
CA CYS A 590 8.86 13.19 28.98
C CYS A 590 10.14 12.40 28.64
N SER A 591 10.37 11.29 29.35
CA SER A 591 11.50 10.40 29.07
C SER A 591 11.41 9.73 27.70
N SER A 592 10.20 9.44 27.22
CA SER A 592 10.01 8.81 25.91
C SER A 592 10.49 9.71 24.78
N ILE A 593 10.22 11.03 24.85
CA ILE A 593 10.76 12.00 23.89
C ILE A 593 12.29 12.04 23.92
N ARG A 594 12.91 12.05 25.11
CA ARG A 594 14.39 12.06 25.23
C ARG A 594 15.01 10.81 24.61
N LYS A 595 14.45 9.64 24.88
CA LYS A 595 14.90 8.37 24.28
C LYS A 595 14.76 8.37 22.75
N ALA A 596 13.65 8.89 22.24
CA ALA A 596 13.41 9.01 20.81
C ALA A 596 14.43 9.94 20.12
N CYS A 597 14.74 11.09 20.72
CA CYS A 597 15.77 11.99 20.23
C CYS A 597 17.14 11.29 20.20
N ASN A 598 17.51 10.59 21.28
CA ASN A 598 18.76 9.84 21.34
C ASN A 598 18.83 8.75 20.26
N PHE A 599 17.74 8.02 20.03
CA PHE A 599 17.64 7.03 18.96
C PHE A 599 17.91 7.68 17.60
N LEU A 600 17.17 8.74 17.24
CA LEU A 600 17.31 9.40 15.93
C LEU A 600 18.73 9.97 15.73
N LEU A 601 19.28 10.66 16.73
CA LEU A 601 20.64 11.20 16.67
C LEU A 601 21.69 10.09 16.50
N SER A 602 21.50 8.93 17.13
CA SER A 602 22.40 7.78 16.96
C SER A 602 22.41 7.18 15.55
N LYS A 603 21.40 7.50 14.73
CA LYS A 603 21.26 7.02 13.34
C LYS A 603 21.58 8.07 12.28
N GLN A 604 21.94 9.29 12.70
CA GLN A 604 22.31 10.35 11.77
C GLN A 604 23.59 9.97 11.03
N LEU A 605 23.59 10.11 9.71
CA LEU A 605 24.73 9.80 8.85
C LEU A 605 25.68 11.00 8.76
N ALA A 606 26.89 10.78 8.27
CA ALA A 606 27.90 11.85 8.10
C ALA A 606 27.43 12.97 7.16
N SER A 607 26.49 12.68 6.24
CA SER A 607 25.83 13.68 5.38
C SER A 607 24.87 14.60 6.14
N GLY A 608 24.58 14.31 7.41
CA GLY A 608 23.56 14.96 8.23
C GLY A 608 22.14 14.41 8.05
N GLY A 609 21.93 13.52 7.07
CA GLY A 609 20.62 12.90 6.79
C GLY A 609 20.42 11.52 7.44
N TRP A 610 19.27 10.91 7.12
CA TRP A 610 18.91 9.54 7.47
C TRP A 610 18.56 8.77 6.19
N GLY A 611 18.78 7.45 6.20
CA GLY A 611 18.42 6.57 5.10
C GLY A 611 18.18 5.17 5.61
N GLU A 612 16.95 4.70 5.49
CA GLU A 612 16.48 3.44 6.05
C GLU A 612 16.04 2.49 4.93
N SER A 613 16.53 1.25 4.97
CA SER A 613 16.18 0.20 4.02
C SER A 613 14.83 -0.41 4.34
N TYR A 614 14.09 -0.85 3.31
CA TYR A 614 12.83 -1.59 3.46
C TYR A 614 12.99 -2.87 4.30
N LEU A 615 14.20 -3.45 4.34
CA LEU A 615 14.55 -4.59 5.20
C LEU A 615 14.31 -4.30 6.69
N SER A 616 14.27 -3.02 7.08
CA SER A 616 13.95 -2.63 8.46
C SER A 616 12.54 -3.06 8.87
N CYS A 617 11.59 -3.07 7.93
CA CYS A 617 10.22 -3.55 8.15
C CYS A 617 10.19 -5.06 8.35
N GLN A 618 10.88 -5.80 7.47
CA GLN A 618 10.91 -7.26 7.48
C GLN A 618 11.61 -7.80 8.72
N ASN A 619 12.82 -7.30 9.00
CA ASN A 619 13.69 -7.74 10.08
C ASN A 619 13.35 -7.11 11.44
N LYS A 620 12.49 -6.07 11.45
CA LYS A 620 12.11 -5.31 12.65
C LYS A 620 13.32 -4.73 13.39
N VAL A 621 14.34 -4.32 12.64
CA VAL A 621 15.56 -3.66 13.15
C VAL A 621 15.97 -2.58 12.16
N TYR A 622 16.35 -1.41 12.67
CA TYR A 622 16.81 -0.30 11.83
C TYR A 622 18.02 -0.71 10.99
N THR A 623 17.85 -0.69 9.67
CA THR A 623 18.87 -1.09 8.69
C THR A 623 19.16 0.11 7.79
N ASN A 624 20.41 0.56 7.75
CA ASN A 624 20.81 1.63 6.83
C ASN A 624 20.61 1.22 5.37
N LEU A 625 20.38 2.20 4.51
CA LEU A 625 20.55 1.99 3.07
C LEU A 625 21.99 1.58 2.75
N GLU A 626 22.14 0.73 1.73
CA GLU A 626 23.45 0.29 1.26
C GLU A 626 24.34 1.49 0.93
N GLY A 627 25.61 1.41 1.34
CA GLY A 627 26.57 2.50 1.19
C GLY A 627 26.37 3.67 2.16
N ASN A 628 25.52 3.53 3.19
CA ASN A 628 25.16 4.61 4.12
C ASN A 628 24.65 5.88 3.40
N ARG A 629 23.82 5.67 2.37
CA ARG A 629 23.17 6.75 1.63
C ARG A 629 22.01 7.35 2.44
N SER A 630 21.76 8.65 2.30
CA SER A 630 20.64 9.36 2.92
C SER A 630 19.59 9.79 1.88
N HIS A 631 19.30 8.92 0.92
CA HIS A 631 18.42 9.21 -0.22
C HIS A 631 17.06 8.56 -0.04
N VAL A 632 16.07 9.06 -0.78
CA VAL A 632 14.72 8.52 -0.79
C VAL A 632 14.67 7.31 -1.73
N GLU A 633 14.30 6.15 -1.20
CA GLU A 633 13.90 4.95 -1.96
C GLU A 633 12.39 4.73 -1.75
N ILE A 634 11.87 3.51 -1.92
CA ILE A 634 10.48 3.19 -1.57
C ILE A 634 10.18 3.54 -0.10
N MET A 635 9.10 4.29 0.12
CA MET A 635 8.78 4.81 1.44
C MET A 635 7.62 4.11 2.13
N GLY A 636 6.64 3.62 1.38
CA GLY A 636 5.47 2.97 1.95
C GLY A 636 5.70 1.49 2.21
N VAL A 637 5.05 0.97 3.24
CA VAL A 637 4.97 -0.46 3.53
C VAL A 637 3.57 -0.80 4.01
N PHE A 638 3.12 -2.01 3.73
CA PHE A 638 1.99 -2.61 4.44
C PHE A 638 2.31 -4.07 4.78
N ASN A 639 1.74 -4.53 5.90
CA ASN A 639 1.84 -5.90 6.40
C ASN A 639 3.29 -6.44 6.42
N ARG A 640 4.23 -5.55 6.78
CA ARG A 640 5.68 -5.77 6.98
C ARG A 640 6.50 -6.08 5.73
N ASN A 641 5.93 -6.77 4.76
CA ASN A 641 6.68 -7.42 3.69
C ASN A 641 6.40 -6.83 2.29
N CYS A 642 5.40 -5.95 2.13
CA CYS A 642 5.07 -5.40 0.82
C CYS A 642 5.29 -3.89 0.78
N MET A 643 6.11 -3.44 -0.16
CA MET A 643 6.43 -2.03 -0.32
C MET A 643 5.49 -1.36 -1.32
N ILE A 644 5.16 -0.10 -1.07
CA ILE A 644 4.27 0.73 -1.88
C ILE A 644 4.86 2.13 -2.06
N THR A 645 4.68 2.71 -3.23
CA THR A 645 5.21 4.04 -3.59
C THR A 645 4.33 5.12 -2.98
N TYR A 646 4.91 6.13 -2.32
CA TYR A 646 4.25 7.40 -2.02
C TYR A 646 4.94 8.51 -2.83
N ALA A 647 4.49 8.76 -4.04
CA ALA A 647 5.21 9.65 -4.97
C ALA A 647 5.37 11.08 -4.45
N ALA A 648 4.38 11.62 -3.73
CA ALA A 648 4.38 13.00 -3.28
C ALA A 648 5.34 13.28 -2.10
N TYR A 649 5.70 12.26 -1.31
CA TYR A 649 6.51 12.41 -0.10
C TYR A 649 7.87 13.07 -0.34
N ARG A 650 8.50 12.83 -1.50
CA ARG A 650 9.77 13.44 -1.91
C ARG A 650 9.70 14.97 -2.07
N ASN A 651 8.50 15.55 -2.12
CA ASN A 651 8.28 16.99 -2.17
C ASN A 651 7.68 17.49 -0.85
N ILE A 652 6.63 16.82 -0.36
CA ILE A 652 5.86 17.22 0.82
C ILE A 652 6.74 17.31 2.06
N PHE A 653 7.51 16.26 2.39
CA PHE A 653 8.25 16.22 3.65
C PHE A 653 9.47 17.14 3.69
N PRO A 654 10.25 17.33 2.60
CA PRO A 654 11.25 18.38 2.56
C PRO A 654 10.67 19.79 2.76
N ILE A 655 9.52 20.11 2.13
CA ILE A 655 8.83 21.38 2.35
C ILE A 655 8.45 21.53 3.82
N TRP A 656 7.86 20.49 4.41
CA TRP A 656 7.39 20.53 5.79
C TRP A 656 8.55 20.66 6.79
N ALA A 657 9.61 19.87 6.63
CA ALA A 657 10.76 19.89 7.53
C ALA A 657 11.49 21.24 7.48
N LEU A 658 11.71 21.80 6.28
CA LEU A 658 12.33 23.12 6.12
C LEU A 658 11.43 24.24 6.64
N GLY A 659 10.11 24.12 6.48
CA GLY A 659 9.13 25.04 7.04
C GLY A 659 9.21 25.09 8.57
N GLU A 660 9.17 23.93 9.22
CA GLU A 660 9.31 23.82 10.67
C GLU A 660 10.69 24.32 11.15
N TYR A 661 11.77 24.03 10.43
CA TYR A 661 13.11 24.55 10.74
C TYR A 661 13.16 26.07 10.67
N ARG A 662 12.65 26.67 9.58
CA ARG A 662 12.55 28.12 9.42
C ARG A 662 11.80 28.76 10.59
N CYS A 663 10.59 28.26 10.88
CA CYS A 663 9.71 28.89 11.87
C CYS A 663 10.15 28.65 13.32
N ARG A 664 10.80 27.52 13.64
CA ARG A 664 11.17 27.18 15.03
C ARG A 664 12.63 27.41 15.38
N VAL A 665 13.52 27.47 14.40
CA VAL A 665 14.97 27.62 14.65
C VAL A 665 15.45 28.97 14.17
N LEU A 666 15.13 29.36 12.93
CA LEU A 666 15.63 30.62 12.36
C LEU A 666 14.81 31.85 12.79
N GLN A 667 13.51 31.68 13.05
CA GLN A 667 12.60 32.75 13.46
C GLN A 667 12.26 32.75 14.96
N ALA A 668 12.80 31.82 15.75
CA ALA A 668 12.51 31.79 17.18
C ALA A 668 13.02 33.08 17.84
N PRO A 669 12.22 33.76 18.68
CA PRO A 669 12.74 34.84 19.51
C PRO A 669 13.84 34.28 20.42
N CYS A 670 15.03 34.90 20.38
CA CYS A 670 16.15 34.56 21.26
C CYS A 670 15.78 34.62 22.75
#